data_AF-A0A498IWU2-F1
#
_entry.id   AF-A0A498IWU2-F1
#
_cell.length_a   1.000
_cell.length_b   1.000
_cell.length_c   1.000
_cell.angle_alpha   90.00
_cell.angle_beta   90.00
_cell.angle_gamma   90.00
#
_symmetry.space_group_name_H-M   'P 1'
#
loop_
_entity.id
_entity.type
_entity.pdbx_description
1 polymer ?
#
loop_
_entity_poly.entity_id
_entity_poly.type
_entity_poly.pdbx_seq_one_letter_code
_entity_poly.pdbx_strand_id
1 'polypeptide(L)'
;MVLVSIQAQRPLSCRGIFQQRGSNLKLKPFTGFPPHGRYSSRFKGNLANGVSYQITASSADFSRRRQRKVSPGSKGLVPKNPVGTSGQKTNQRNIGDEKGITSSTSSELAGKNKKTLESRVDTRRELVVEPSEESDVEEKRIDETSSKVEESSSVSKPSGRGGNQGIENWSVGKVLDDLADTDKGIDTSEKLTNEVSLKLKLEREEKLRKEEITRLAEENFSSGYKIFVYPQVVKPDQDIEVFLHKSISTLSNEPEVQMMGAFNDWRWKPFTFRLNKTQLKGDWWSCRFHVPKESYKINFVFFNGQNVYDNNDAKDFYITVEGGMDLFAFEDFLLEEKRKEQEKLAKERAERERQAEEQRRIEAEKAASEADRAQAKAEIVKRRQMVQELIKKAVRSVEDVWHIEPREFNGEDLVKLYYNRSSGPLVHAKELWIHGGHNGWMDGLSIVERLVSSERKDGDWWYANVVVPEQAVVLDWVFADGPPQNAVLYDNNHRHDFHAIVPKSIPEELYWVEVEHQIYKKLQEERRLKEEAIRAKAERTARMKAEMKERILKRFLLSQKHIVYTEPLDVQAGNKATVFYNPANTVLNGKPEVWFRGSFNRWTHRKGPLQPQKMLPAENGSHVKTTVPVPLDAYMMDFVFSETEDGGLFDNNNGMDYHIPVFGGVAKEPPMNIVGGLGDVVTSLSRAVQDLNHHVDIILPKYDCLNFSNVKEFQYNRSFSWGGTEIKVWFGKVEGISVYFLEPQNRFFYAGCVYGCKNDAERFGFFCRAALEFLLQSGFHPDIIHCHDWSSAPVAWLFKDHYMHYGLSKARVVFTIHNLEFGTHFIGKAVASSDKSTTVSNTYAKEVSGNPAIAPHLYKFHGIINGIDQDIWDPYNDKFIPISYTSENVVEGKQAAKEALQQRLGLKTADLPVVGIITRLTHQKGIHLIKHAIRHTLERNGQVVLLGSAPDPRIQNDFVNLANQLHSSHGDRARLCLTYDEPLSHLIYSGADFILVPSIFEPCGLTQLIAMRYGSIPVVRKTGGLYDTVFDVDHDEERADAQGVEPNGFSFDGADAAGVYYALNRAISAWFDGRDWFNSLCKTVMEQDWSWNKPALDYMELYRAARKEKETENKQVWVCSSYKYLQIKQILFGW
;
A
#
# COMPACT_ATOMS: atom_id res chain seq x y z
N MET A 1 -20.57 -9.45 2.90
CA MET A 1 -19.28 -9.83 2.26
C MET A 1 -18.31 -10.24 3.35
N VAL A 2 -17.69 -11.41 3.23
CA VAL A 2 -16.80 -11.98 4.28
C VAL A 2 -15.42 -12.23 3.67
N LEU A 3 -14.38 -11.76 4.35
CA LEU A 3 -13.00 -12.16 4.12
C LEU A 3 -12.66 -13.29 5.10
N VAL A 4 -11.98 -14.34 4.63
CA VAL A 4 -11.62 -15.51 5.44
C VAL A 4 -10.18 -15.90 5.09
N SER A 5 -9.24 -15.80 6.02
CA SER A 5 -7.88 -16.27 5.80
C SER A 5 -7.79 -17.80 5.79
N ILE A 6 -6.77 -18.36 5.15
CA ILE A 6 -6.80 -19.76 4.68
C ILE A 6 -6.31 -20.73 5.76
N GLN A 7 -7.21 -21.57 6.27
CA GLN A 7 -6.86 -22.68 7.16
C GLN A 7 -6.41 -23.94 6.40
N ALA A 8 -5.47 -24.67 6.99
CA ALA A 8 -5.25 -26.10 6.75
C ALA A 8 -5.68 -26.90 8.00
N GLN A 9 -6.77 -27.65 7.91
CA GLN A 9 -7.29 -28.46 9.03
C GLN A 9 -6.72 -29.90 9.02
N ARG A 10 -6.67 -30.54 10.19
CA ARG A 10 -6.40 -31.98 10.35
C ARG A 10 -7.47 -32.64 11.25
N PRO A 11 -7.80 -33.92 11.03
CA PRO A 11 -9.03 -34.52 11.54
C PRO A 11 -8.98 -34.97 13.01
N LEU A 12 -10.18 -35.10 13.60
CA LEU A 12 -10.44 -35.62 14.94
C LEU A 12 -10.11 -37.13 15.06
N SER A 13 -9.83 -37.59 16.29
CA SER A 13 -9.59 -39.01 16.55
C SER A 13 -10.87 -39.74 16.99
N CYS A 14 -11.17 -40.88 16.36
CA CYS A 14 -12.21 -41.81 16.82
C CYS A 14 -11.60 -43.11 17.36
N ARG A 15 -12.12 -43.61 18.47
CA ARG A 15 -11.85 -44.96 19.02
C ARG A 15 -13.19 -45.69 19.24
N GLY A 16 -13.29 -46.91 18.73
CA GLY A 16 -14.50 -47.75 18.75
C GLY A 16 -14.44 -48.70 17.55
N ILE A 17 -13.80 -49.87 17.60
CA ILE A 17 -14.09 -51.12 18.35
C ILE A 17 -15.02 -52.08 17.56
N PHE A 18 -14.44 -53.23 17.22
CA PHE A 18 -14.99 -54.54 16.81
C PHE A 18 -15.60 -54.83 15.41
N GLN A 19 -15.03 -55.90 14.82
CA GLN A 19 -15.63 -57.01 14.05
C GLN A 19 -16.48 -56.77 12.78
N GLN A 20 -16.01 -57.33 11.66
CA GLN A 20 -16.51 -58.62 11.13
C GLN A 20 -15.58 -59.19 10.04
N ARG A 21 -15.89 -60.41 9.57
CA ARG A 21 -15.25 -61.14 8.44
C ARG A 21 -15.60 -60.47 7.09
N GLY A 22 -14.93 -60.68 5.95
CA GLY A 22 -13.78 -61.53 5.59
C GLY A 22 -13.98 -62.22 4.22
N SER A 23 -12.89 -62.56 3.50
CA SER A 23 -12.88 -63.31 2.20
C SER A 23 -13.42 -62.54 0.96
N ASN A 24 -13.11 -62.87 -0.32
CA ASN A 24 -12.06 -63.73 -0.90
C ASN A 24 -11.88 -63.51 -2.43
N LEU A 25 -10.63 -63.56 -2.93
CA LEU A 25 -10.22 -64.02 -4.30
C LEU A 25 -10.76 -63.22 -5.53
N LYS A 26 -10.28 -63.38 -6.78
CA LYS A 26 -9.45 -64.42 -7.45
C LYS A 26 -8.53 -63.81 -8.55
N LEU A 27 -7.68 -64.61 -9.22
CA LEU A 27 -6.58 -64.14 -10.09
C LEU A 27 -6.68 -64.58 -11.58
N LYS A 28 -6.00 -63.81 -12.48
CA LYS A 28 -5.19 -64.26 -13.65
C LYS A 28 -5.92 -64.85 -14.90
N PRO A 29 -5.23 -65.14 -16.06
CA PRO A 29 -3.98 -64.57 -16.65
C PRO A 29 -3.94 -64.45 -18.23
N PHE A 30 -2.80 -63.94 -18.77
CA PHE A 30 -2.18 -64.25 -20.10
C PHE A 30 -2.91 -63.83 -21.42
N THR A 31 -2.31 -63.70 -22.63
CA THR A 31 -0.92 -63.89 -23.18
C THR A 31 -0.71 -63.01 -24.44
N GLY A 32 0.54 -62.71 -24.87
CA GLY A 32 0.85 -62.17 -26.22
C GLY A 32 2.33 -61.75 -26.41
N PHE A 33 2.93 -61.93 -27.60
CA PHE A 33 4.37 -61.71 -27.90
C PHE A 33 4.60 -60.91 -29.22
N PRO A 34 5.83 -60.39 -29.49
CA PRO A 34 6.15 -59.44 -30.59
C PRO A 34 6.85 -60.11 -31.80
N PRO A 35 7.40 -59.34 -32.76
CA PRO A 35 8.82 -59.56 -33.13
C PRO A 35 9.69 -58.31 -33.45
N HIS A 36 10.95 -58.56 -33.81
CA HIS A 36 12.15 -57.70 -33.82
C HIS A 36 12.41 -56.75 -35.02
N GLY A 37 13.38 -55.83 -34.83
CA GLY A 37 14.35 -55.36 -35.84
C GLY A 37 15.73 -55.09 -35.21
N ARG A 38 16.86 -55.26 -35.94
CA ARG A 38 18.26 -55.13 -35.43
C ARG A 38 19.31 -54.88 -36.53
N TYR A 39 20.57 -54.66 -36.11
CA TYR A 39 21.87 -54.43 -36.83
C TYR A 39 22.29 -52.94 -36.93
N SER A 40 23.45 -52.42 -36.46
CA SER A 40 24.88 -52.88 -36.34
C SER A 40 25.70 -52.63 -37.63
N SER A 41 26.93 -52.08 -37.69
CA SER A 41 28.03 -51.77 -36.71
C SER A 41 28.82 -50.48 -37.15
N ARG A 42 30.11 -50.11 -36.89
CA ARG A 42 31.35 -50.76 -36.36
C ARG A 42 32.48 -49.73 -36.04
N PHE A 43 33.09 -49.75 -34.82
CA PHE A 43 34.51 -49.38 -34.48
C PHE A 43 34.97 -47.89 -34.67
N LYS A 44 36.02 -47.31 -34.03
CA LYS A 44 36.99 -47.69 -32.97
C LYS A 44 37.67 -46.44 -32.32
N GLY A 45 37.89 -46.46 -30.99
CA GLY A 45 39.10 -46.01 -30.21
C GLY A 45 39.59 -44.54 -30.25
N ASN A 46 40.13 -43.91 -29.19
CA ASN A 46 40.73 -44.43 -27.93
C ASN A 46 40.81 -43.37 -26.79
N LEU A 47 40.77 -43.83 -25.52
CA LEU A 47 41.33 -43.24 -24.27
C LEU A 47 40.83 -41.83 -23.79
N ALA A 48 40.79 -41.51 -22.48
CA ALA A 48 41.18 -42.25 -21.27
C ALA A 48 40.30 -41.95 -20.03
N ASN A 49 40.35 -42.87 -19.05
CA ASN A 49 40.05 -42.75 -17.61
C ASN A 49 38.76 -42.04 -17.13
N GLY A 50 37.79 -42.86 -16.74
CA GLY A 50 36.80 -42.53 -15.70
C GLY A 50 36.65 -43.70 -14.73
N VAL A 51 36.42 -43.41 -13.44
CA VAL A 51 36.15 -44.42 -12.39
C VAL A 51 34.86 -44.04 -11.68
N SER A 52 33.97 -45.01 -11.48
CA SER A 52 32.71 -44.85 -10.76
C SER A 52 32.74 -45.57 -9.42
N TYR A 53 31.99 -45.05 -8.45
CA TYR A 53 31.63 -45.78 -7.23
C TYR A 53 30.15 -45.58 -6.93
N GLN A 54 29.48 -46.67 -6.56
CA GLN A 54 28.11 -46.64 -6.05
C GLN A 54 28.11 -46.13 -4.61
N ILE A 55 27.09 -45.36 -4.21
CA ILE A 55 26.84 -45.03 -2.81
C ILE A 55 25.54 -45.69 -2.38
N THR A 56 25.65 -46.63 -1.43
CA THR A 56 24.52 -47.31 -0.81
C THR A 56 23.91 -46.42 0.27
N ALA A 57 22.65 -46.03 0.13
CA ALA A 57 21.95 -45.27 1.17
C ALA A 57 21.52 -46.21 2.31
N SER A 58 22.05 -46.00 3.51
CA SER A 58 21.65 -46.74 4.72
C SER A 58 20.59 -45.99 5.52
N SER A 59 19.49 -46.67 5.83
CA SER A 59 18.41 -46.17 6.67
C SER A 59 18.75 -46.28 8.16
N ALA A 60 18.59 -45.19 8.93
CA ALA A 60 18.73 -45.20 10.39
C ALA A 60 17.35 -45.23 11.07
N ASP A 61 16.90 -46.43 11.47
CA ASP A 61 15.65 -46.61 12.22
C ASP A 61 15.77 -46.19 13.69
N PHE A 62 14.77 -45.44 14.18
CA PHE A 62 14.68 -45.02 15.58
C PHE A 62 13.64 -45.84 16.36
N SER A 63 14.06 -46.92 17.05
CA SER A 63 13.34 -47.43 18.24
C SER A 63 14.05 -48.55 19.02
N ARG A 64 14.48 -48.26 20.25
CA ARG A 64 14.14 -49.02 21.48
C ARG A 64 14.62 -48.30 22.75
N ARG A 65 13.96 -48.54 23.88
CA ARG A 65 14.22 -47.89 25.19
C ARG A 65 14.86 -48.86 26.18
N ARG A 66 15.80 -48.34 26.99
CA ARG A 66 16.18 -48.68 28.38
C ARG A 66 16.12 -50.16 28.85
N GLN A 67 17.21 -50.60 29.46
CA GLN A 67 17.17 -51.42 30.68
C GLN A 67 18.02 -50.81 31.83
N ARG A 68 17.93 -51.45 33.00
CA ARG A 68 18.49 -51.12 34.34
C ARG A 68 19.87 -51.80 34.54
N LYS A 69 20.71 -51.64 35.59
CA LYS A 69 20.77 -50.82 36.83
C LYS A 69 22.22 -50.89 37.43
N VAL A 70 22.73 -49.80 38.01
CA VAL A 70 23.40 -49.70 39.35
C VAL A 70 24.58 -50.65 39.75
N SER A 71 25.77 -50.05 39.95
CA SER A 71 26.83 -50.35 40.97
C SER A 71 27.69 -51.64 40.88
N PRO A 72 28.83 -51.79 41.62
CA PRO A 72 29.33 -50.99 42.77
C PRO A 72 30.84 -50.59 42.85
N GLY A 73 31.12 -49.53 43.62
CA GLY A 73 32.36 -49.32 44.41
C GLY A 73 33.61 -48.77 43.69
N SER A 74 34.62 -48.21 44.39
CA SER A 74 34.70 -47.67 45.77
C SER A 74 35.97 -46.82 45.97
N LYS A 75 36.12 -46.16 47.14
CA LYS A 75 37.19 -45.21 47.57
C LYS A 75 37.08 -43.80 46.94
N GLY A 76 37.27 -42.69 47.66
CA GLY A 76 37.41 -42.49 49.12
C GLY A 76 38.28 -41.29 49.50
N LEU A 77 37.92 -40.59 50.60
CA LEU A 77 38.65 -39.50 51.30
C LEU A 77 38.62 -38.07 50.72
N VAL A 78 37.82 -37.23 51.40
CA VAL A 78 38.09 -35.81 51.76
C VAL A 78 38.96 -35.79 53.04
N PRO A 79 39.44 -34.66 53.65
CA PRO A 79 39.29 -33.22 53.33
C PRO A 79 40.60 -32.36 53.44
N LYS A 80 40.49 -31.01 53.39
CA LYS A 80 41.12 -29.97 54.27
C LYS A 80 41.82 -28.76 53.61
N ASN A 81 41.42 -27.55 54.04
CA ASN A 81 42.27 -26.36 54.27
C ASN A 81 43.10 -26.59 55.58
N PRO A 82 44.19 -25.84 55.95
CA PRO A 82 44.45 -24.42 55.62
C PRO A 82 45.96 -23.94 55.62
N VAL A 83 46.18 -22.61 55.65
CA VAL A 83 47.33 -21.82 56.19
C VAL A 83 48.78 -22.01 55.64
N GLY A 84 49.41 -20.92 55.16
CA GLY A 84 50.62 -20.38 55.84
C GLY A 84 52.00 -20.20 55.14
N THR A 85 52.28 -18.97 54.66
CA THR A 85 53.57 -18.18 54.81
C THR A 85 54.94 -18.61 54.21
N SER A 86 55.69 -17.58 53.72
CA SER A 86 57.12 -17.51 53.29
C SER A 86 57.49 -18.27 51.99
N GLY A 87 58.54 -17.94 51.19
CA GLY A 87 59.58 -16.88 51.17
C GLY A 87 60.70 -17.26 50.14
N GLN A 88 61.71 -16.47 49.73
CA GLN A 88 62.09 -15.04 49.86
C GLN A 88 63.29 -14.75 48.88
N LYS A 89 63.52 -13.49 48.43
CA LYS A 89 64.73 -12.96 47.67
C LYS A 89 64.85 -13.36 46.18
N THR A 90 65.39 -12.58 45.23
CA THR A 90 65.94 -11.18 45.09
C THR A 90 65.98 -10.87 43.56
N ASN A 91 66.25 -9.70 42.95
CA ASN A 91 66.72 -8.31 43.20
C ASN A 91 66.20 -7.49 41.96
N GLN A 92 66.21 -6.16 41.74
CA GLN A 92 66.59 -4.87 42.37
C GLN A 92 65.72 -3.78 41.62
N ARG A 93 65.76 -2.43 41.73
CA ARG A 93 66.60 -1.41 42.39
C ARG A 93 65.79 -0.09 42.59
N ASN A 94 66.32 0.82 43.42
CA ASN A 94 66.27 2.30 43.50
C ASN A 94 65.56 3.13 42.38
N ILE A 95 64.95 4.30 42.65
CA ILE A 95 64.87 5.15 43.87
C ILE A 95 63.54 5.96 43.95
N GLY A 96 63.00 6.09 45.18
CA GLY A 96 62.17 7.20 45.71
C GLY A 96 60.66 7.27 45.44
N ASP A 97 59.86 8.17 46.04
CA ASP A 97 59.98 8.96 47.31
C ASP A 97 58.67 9.80 47.54
N GLU A 98 58.19 10.23 48.73
CA GLU A 98 58.59 9.95 50.14
C GLU A 98 57.41 10.00 51.18
N LYS A 99 56.88 11.20 51.57
CA LYS A 99 55.91 11.45 52.69
C LYS A 99 54.66 12.25 52.24
N GLY A 100 53.51 12.33 52.93
CA GLY A 100 52.98 11.59 54.10
C GLY A 100 51.94 12.36 54.98
N ILE A 101 50.83 11.71 55.35
CA ILE A 101 50.03 11.86 56.62
C ILE A 101 49.03 13.05 56.83
N THR A 102 47.73 12.68 56.93
CA THR A 102 46.54 13.18 57.71
C THR A 102 45.96 14.63 57.71
N SER A 103 44.62 14.66 57.59
CA SER A 103 43.58 15.38 58.40
C SER A 103 43.29 16.90 58.32
N SER A 104 42.03 17.21 57.96
CA SER A 104 41.07 18.18 58.54
C SER A 104 41.36 19.71 58.60
N THR A 105 40.59 20.46 57.78
CA THR A 105 39.91 21.76 58.07
C THR A 105 40.61 22.89 58.87
N SER A 106 40.76 24.07 58.26
CA SER A 106 39.94 25.29 58.52
C SER A 106 40.59 26.61 58.01
N SER A 107 39.75 27.64 57.79
CA SER A 107 40.04 29.11 57.79
C SER A 107 41.09 29.71 56.79
N GLU A 108 41.12 31.01 56.45
CA GLU A 108 40.09 32.07 56.39
C GLU A 108 40.49 33.25 55.45
N LEU A 109 39.46 33.92 54.89
CA LEU A 109 39.32 35.38 54.61
C LEU A 109 40.23 36.19 53.64
N ALA A 110 39.56 37.25 53.13
CA ALA A 110 40.04 38.50 52.50
C ALA A 110 40.56 38.48 51.03
N GLY A 111 40.07 39.33 50.12
CA GLY A 111 38.89 40.21 50.21
C GLY A 111 38.77 41.32 49.13
N LYS A 112 37.58 41.95 49.08
CA LYS A 112 37.13 43.08 48.23
C LYS A 112 36.74 42.77 46.77
N ASN A 113 35.95 43.62 46.08
CA ASN A 113 34.58 44.15 46.34
C ASN A 113 34.16 45.17 45.25
N LYS A 114 33.03 44.92 44.56
CA LYS A 114 32.00 45.86 44.05
C LYS A 114 30.94 45.00 43.31
N LYS A 115 29.66 44.90 43.69
CA LYS A 115 28.56 45.91 43.77
C LYS A 115 28.16 46.49 42.41
N THR A 116 26.88 46.59 42.02
CA THR A 116 25.56 46.18 42.61
C THR A 116 24.56 46.00 41.44
N LEU A 117 23.50 45.18 41.43
CA LEU A 117 22.68 44.45 42.42
C LEU A 117 21.57 45.24 43.15
N GLU A 118 20.35 45.16 42.60
CA GLU A 118 18.98 45.36 43.15
C GLU A 118 18.04 44.62 42.15
N SER A 119 17.00 43.81 42.45
CA SER A 119 16.04 43.64 43.57
C SER A 119 14.86 44.64 43.56
N ARG A 120 13.59 44.28 43.79
CA ARG A 120 12.91 42.99 44.10
C ARG A 120 11.36 43.17 44.00
N VAL A 121 10.59 42.17 44.47
CA VAL A 121 9.16 42.19 44.93
C VAL A 121 8.11 41.53 44.01
N ASP A 122 7.22 40.77 44.67
CA ASP A 122 6.10 39.98 44.16
C ASP A 122 4.92 40.79 43.60
N THR A 123 4.08 40.15 42.77
CA THR A 123 2.71 39.80 43.22
C THR A 123 2.07 38.73 42.34
N ARG A 124 1.48 37.70 42.98
CA ARG A 124 0.37 36.95 42.37
C ARG A 124 -0.89 37.81 42.43
N ARG A 125 -1.71 37.79 41.38
CA ARG A 125 -3.16 38.00 41.50
C ARG A 125 -3.91 37.07 40.56
N GLU A 126 -4.92 36.40 41.11
CA GLU A 126 -5.94 35.68 40.37
C GLU A 126 -7.05 36.67 39.97
N LEU A 127 -7.54 36.56 38.75
CA LEU A 127 -8.91 36.91 38.34
C LEU A 127 -9.27 35.86 37.27
N VAL A 128 -10.12 34.87 37.57
CA VAL A 128 -11.58 34.95 37.73
C VAL A 128 -12.27 35.25 36.39
N VAL A 129 -13.07 34.27 35.96
CA VAL A 129 -13.96 34.27 34.78
C VAL A 129 -15.41 34.26 35.31
N GLU A 130 -16.39 34.45 34.42
CA GLU A 130 -17.86 34.45 34.65
C GLU A 130 -18.48 35.82 35.04
N PRO A 131 -19.81 36.01 34.92
CA PRO A 131 -20.59 35.83 33.67
C PRO A 131 -21.65 36.95 33.43
N SER A 132 -22.10 37.12 32.17
CA SER A 132 -23.36 37.81 31.76
C SER A 132 -23.38 38.05 30.24
N GLU A 133 -24.50 38.19 29.52
CA GLU A 133 -25.83 37.55 29.57
C GLU A 133 -26.59 37.94 28.28
N GLU A 134 -27.79 37.40 28.09
CA GLU A 134 -28.62 37.37 26.87
C GLU A 134 -28.99 38.73 26.22
N SER A 135 -29.21 38.71 24.90
CA SER A 135 -30.40 39.34 24.28
C SER A 135 -30.69 38.72 22.90
N ASP A 136 -31.90 38.20 22.71
CA ASP A 136 -32.42 37.70 21.43
C ASP A 136 -32.87 38.83 20.48
N VAL A 137 -33.12 38.51 19.20
CA VAL A 137 -34.45 38.63 18.54
C VAL A 137 -34.36 38.51 16.99
N GLU A 138 -35.04 37.48 16.48
CA GLU A 138 -35.78 37.32 15.21
C GLU A 138 -35.22 37.72 13.81
N GLU A 139 -35.15 36.68 12.96
CA GLU A 139 -35.83 36.53 11.65
C GLU A 139 -35.60 37.44 10.40
N LYS A 140 -35.30 36.71 9.30
CA LYS A 140 -35.91 36.81 7.94
C LYS A 140 -35.52 37.95 6.96
N ARG A 141 -34.96 37.46 5.83
CA ARG A 141 -35.47 37.56 4.43
C ARG A 141 -34.96 38.61 3.42
N ILE A 142 -34.74 38.09 2.20
CA ILE A 142 -34.97 38.66 0.85
C ILE A 142 -33.93 39.65 0.29
N ASP A 143 -33.13 39.13 -0.64
CA ASP A 143 -32.85 39.56 -2.03
C ASP A 143 -32.60 41.03 -2.44
N GLU A 144 -31.52 41.17 -3.21
CA GLU A 144 -31.35 41.96 -4.44
C GLU A 144 -31.68 43.47 -4.53
N THR A 145 -30.61 44.28 -4.43
CA THR A 145 -30.34 45.50 -5.26
C THR A 145 -31.24 46.75 -5.01
N SER A 146 -30.78 48.01 -5.10
CA SER A 146 -29.91 48.66 -6.10
C SER A 146 -29.58 50.13 -5.71
N SER A 147 -28.93 50.90 -6.61
CA SER A 147 -28.59 52.36 -6.51
C SER A 147 -27.50 52.74 -5.46
N LYS A 148 -26.42 53.51 -5.77
CA LYS A 148 -26.23 54.91 -6.24
C LYS A 148 -26.61 55.95 -5.17
N VAL A 149 -25.85 57.04 -4.92
CA VAL A 149 -25.40 58.13 -5.83
C VAL A 149 -23.96 58.65 -5.49
N GLU A 150 -23.49 59.66 -6.24
CA GLU A 150 -22.21 60.42 -6.21
C GLU A 150 -22.00 61.29 -4.92
N GLU A 151 -20.94 62.08 -4.68
CA GLU A 151 -20.04 62.85 -5.59
C GLU A 151 -18.69 63.29 -4.92
N SER A 152 -17.76 63.82 -5.74
CA SER A 152 -16.54 64.60 -5.41
C SER A 152 -15.28 63.86 -4.89
N SER A 153 -14.07 64.42 -5.00
CA SER A 153 -13.34 64.87 -6.22
C SER A 153 -11.82 65.05 -5.96
N SER A 154 -10.94 64.50 -6.81
CA SER A 154 -9.64 65.10 -7.22
C SER A 154 -8.74 64.14 -8.05
N VAL A 155 -8.27 64.64 -9.20
CA VAL A 155 -6.96 64.36 -9.88
C VAL A 155 -6.42 62.91 -9.98
N SER A 156 -6.27 62.28 -11.15
CA SER A 156 -7.08 62.29 -12.39
C SER A 156 -6.68 61.16 -13.35
N LYS A 157 -7.71 60.44 -13.81
CA LYS A 157 -7.86 59.63 -15.04
C LYS A 157 -7.42 60.37 -16.33
N PRO A 158 -7.40 59.75 -17.55
CA PRO A 158 -8.10 58.51 -18.00
C PRO A 158 -7.17 57.41 -18.58
N SER A 159 -7.42 56.09 -18.51
CA SER A 159 -8.62 55.23 -18.66
C SER A 159 -9.22 55.19 -20.07
N GLY A 160 -9.42 54.06 -20.76
CA GLY A 160 -9.39 52.65 -20.32
C GLY A 160 -10.77 52.14 -19.90
N ARG A 161 -11.44 51.38 -20.78
CA ARG A 161 -12.64 50.52 -20.63
C ARG A 161 -13.03 49.98 -22.02
N GLY A 162 -13.69 48.83 -22.20
CA GLY A 162 -13.96 47.74 -21.25
C GLY A 162 -15.38 47.15 -21.34
N GLY A 163 -15.48 45.88 -21.80
CA GLY A 163 -16.57 44.94 -21.48
C GLY A 163 -17.87 44.99 -22.30
N ASN A 164 -18.20 43.89 -23.00
CA ASN A 164 -19.46 43.12 -22.91
C ASN A 164 -19.35 41.83 -23.76
N GLN A 165 -19.91 40.68 -23.34
CA GLN A 165 -21.30 40.20 -23.53
C GLN A 165 -21.82 40.28 -24.98
N GLY A 166 -22.29 39.14 -25.52
CA GLY A 166 -22.94 39.04 -26.83
C GLY A 166 -23.03 37.60 -27.34
N ILE A 167 -24.24 37.06 -27.46
CA ILE A 167 -24.55 35.67 -27.83
C ILE A 167 -24.73 35.53 -29.36
N GLU A 168 -24.58 34.30 -29.88
CA GLU A 168 -25.06 33.78 -31.18
C GLU A 168 -24.35 34.12 -32.51
N ASN A 169 -23.75 33.06 -33.08
CA ASN A 169 -24.01 32.48 -34.41
C ASN A 169 -23.95 33.31 -35.72
N TRP A 170 -23.02 32.84 -36.57
CA TRP A 170 -23.15 32.64 -38.04
C TRP A 170 -23.03 33.85 -38.99
N SER A 171 -22.44 33.56 -40.15
CA SER A 171 -22.61 34.21 -41.47
C SER A 171 -21.58 35.26 -41.92
N VAL A 172 -20.69 34.76 -42.78
CA VAL A 172 -20.16 35.37 -44.02
C VAL A 172 -20.80 36.72 -44.42
N GLY A 173 -19.97 37.77 -44.54
CA GLY A 173 -20.34 39.07 -45.11
C GLY A 173 -19.11 39.83 -45.63
N LYS A 174 -19.28 40.62 -46.70
CA LYS A 174 -18.24 41.39 -47.42
C LYS A 174 -18.88 42.68 -47.96
N VAL A 175 -18.07 43.67 -48.36
CA VAL A 175 -18.38 44.84 -49.24
C VAL A 175 -18.48 46.23 -48.56
N LEU A 176 -17.49 47.07 -48.92
CA LEU A 176 -17.44 48.52 -49.23
C LEU A 176 -18.05 49.63 -48.33
N ASP A 177 -17.17 50.61 -48.07
CA ASP A 177 -17.20 52.06 -48.39
C ASP A 177 -18.10 53.12 -47.70
N ASP A 178 -17.43 54.29 -47.57
CA ASP A 178 -17.86 55.67 -47.82
C ASP A 178 -18.39 56.65 -46.73
N LEU A 179 -17.59 57.74 -46.58
CA LEU A 179 -17.97 59.17 -46.49
C LEU A 179 -18.68 59.71 -45.21
N ALA A 180 -18.52 60.97 -44.77
CA ALA A 180 -17.72 62.13 -45.24
C ALA A 180 -17.30 63.06 -44.06
N ASP A 181 -16.42 64.05 -44.35
CA ASP A 181 -16.35 65.45 -43.83
C ASP A 181 -16.59 65.79 -42.34
N THR A 182 -15.92 66.76 -41.69
CA THR A 182 -14.85 67.75 -42.03
C THR A 182 -14.06 68.06 -40.72
N ASP A 183 -12.97 68.83 -40.61
CA ASP A 183 -12.52 70.02 -41.37
C ASP A 183 -10.97 70.16 -41.44
N LYS A 184 -10.48 71.22 -42.08
CA LYS A 184 -9.13 71.47 -42.61
C LYS A 184 -8.10 71.92 -41.55
N GLY A 185 -6.79 71.72 -41.83
CA GLY A 185 -5.74 72.50 -41.15
C GLY A 185 -4.27 72.05 -41.26
N ILE A 186 -3.65 72.10 -42.44
CA ILE A 186 -2.18 72.20 -42.62
C ILE A 186 -1.31 71.10 -41.93
N ASP A 187 -1.37 69.86 -42.43
CA ASP A 187 -0.24 68.89 -42.37
C ASP A 187 -0.31 67.83 -43.51
N THR A 188 -0.73 68.25 -44.71
CA THR A 188 -0.92 67.34 -45.85
C THR A 188 0.34 67.13 -46.69
N SER A 189 1.51 67.57 -46.23
CA SER A 189 2.79 67.38 -46.95
C SER A 189 3.63 66.25 -46.37
N GLU A 190 3.77 66.15 -45.04
CA GLU A 190 4.67 65.17 -44.41
C GLU A 190 4.04 63.79 -44.19
N LYS A 191 2.72 63.71 -43.93
CA LYS A 191 2.02 62.41 -43.88
C LYS A 191 1.90 61.75 -45.25
N LEU A 192 1.52 62.52 -46.27
CA LEU A 192 1.44 62.01 -47.65
C LEU A 192 2.80 61.54 -48.16
N THR A 193 3.89 62.25 -47.87
CA THR A 193 5.24 61.78 -48.25
C THR A 193 5.68 60.55 -47.46
N ASN A 194 5.29 60.38 -46.19
CA ASN A 194 5.56 59.15 -45.44
C ASN A 194 4.76 57.95 -45.94
N GLU A 195 3.44 58.07 -46.16
CA GLU A 195 2.63 56.97 -46.72
C GLU A 195 3.04 56.62 -48.15
N VAL A 196 3.30 57.62 -49.00
CA VAL A 196 3.84 57.39 -50.35
C VAL A 196 5.24 56.79 -50.28
N SER A 197 6.10 57.16 -49.33
CA SER A 197 7.41 56.52 -49.12
C SER A 197 7.28 55.06 -48.69
N LEU A 198 6.38 54.75 -47.75
CA LEU A 198 6.14 53.38 -47.27
C LEU A 198 5.51 52.52 -48.38
N LYS A 199 4.58 53.07 -49.16
CA LYS A 199 3.97 52.42 -50.32
C LYS A 199 4.97 52.22 -51.47
N LEU A 200 5.76 53.24 -51.83
CA LEU A 200 6.86 53.12 -52.80
C LEU A 200 7.93 52.12 -52.33
N LYS A 201 8.19 52.04 -51.02
CA LYS A 201 9.10 51.03 -50.45
C LYS A 201 8.53 49.63 -50.62
N LEU A 202 7.26 49.41 -50.29
CA LEU A 202 6.59 48.12 -50.49
C LEU A 202 6.48 47.74 -51.97
N GLU A 203 6.12 48.68 -52.86
CA GLU A 203 6.09 48.47 -54.32
C GLU A 203 7.49 48.18 -54.89
N ARG A 204 8.54 48.82 -54.35
CA ARG A 204 9.94 48.56 -54.71
C ARG A 204 10.44 47.21 -54.18
N GLU A 205 10.07 46.84 -52.96
CA GLU A 205 10.38 45.52 -52.36
C GLU A 205 9.62 44.40 -53.09
N GLU A 206 8.35 44.62 -53.48
CA GLU A 206 7.58 43.66 -54.27
C GLU A 206 8.10 43.55 -55.71
N LYS A 207 8.55 44.66 -56.31
CA LYS A 207 9.22 44.66 -57.62
C LYS A 207 10.56 43.92 -57.57
N LEU A 208 11.42 44.23 -56.60
CA LEU A 208 12.70 43.51 -56.39
C LEU A 208 12.45 42.02 -56.11
N ARG A 209 11.41 41.68 -55.34
CA ARG A 209 10.95 40.30 -55.13
C ARG A 209 10.55 39.61 -56.44
N LYS A 210 9.78 40.27 -57.31
CA LYS A 210 9.38 39.73 -58.62
C LYS A 210 10.59 39.56 -59.55
N GLU A 211 11.52 40.50 -59.55
CA GLU A 211 12.77 40.45 -60.32
C GLU A 211 13.68 39.30 -59.84
N GLU A 212 13.89 39.16 -58.53
CA GLU A 212 14.69 38.07 -57.92
C GLU A 212 14.05 36.68 -58.14
N ILE A 213 12.73 36.55 -57.95
CA ILE A 213 12.01 35.29 -58.24
C ILE A 213 12.09 34.93 -59.73
N THR A 214 12.06 35.93 -60.62
CA THR A 214 12.21 35.69 -62.07
C THR A 214 13.63 35.22 -62.40
N ARG A 215 14.67 35.86 -61.83
CA ARG A 215 16.06 35.44 -62.01
C ARG A 215 16.27 34.01 -61.50
N LEU A 216 15.77 33.70 -60.31
CA LEU A 216 15.81 32.36 -59.72
C LEU A 216 15.09 31.31 -60.58
N ALA A 217 13.94 31.64 -61.15
CA ALA A 217 13.21 30.73 -62.02
C ALA A 217 13.99 30.42 -63.31
N GLU A 218 14.66 31.41 -63.92
CA GLU A 218 15.51 31.19 -65.11
C GLU A 218 16.81 30.45 -64.78
N GLU A 219 17.47 30.78 -63.66
CA GLU A 219 18.66 30.09 -63.15
C GLU A 219 18.36 28.60 -62.89
N ASN A 220 17.31 28.30 -62.12
CA ASN A 220 16.93 26.92 -61.79
C ASN A 220 16.42 26.14 -63.00
N PHE A 221 15.68 26.78 -63.92
CA PHE A 221 15.27 26.18 -65.18
C PHE A 221 16.48 25.78 -66.05
N SER A 222 17.48 26.65 -66.15
CA SER A 222 18.71 26.40 -66.92
C SER A 222 19.60 25.34 -66.27
N SER A 223 19.58 25.22 -64.94
CA SER A 223 20.28 24.18 -64.18
C SER A 223 19.52 22.85 -64.05
N GLY A 224 18.26 22.79 -64.50
CA GLY A 224 17.44 21.58 -64.43
C GLY A 224 16.90 21.22 -63.04
N TYR A 225 16.88 22.16 -62.09
CA TYR A 225 16.37 21.90 -60.73
C TYR A 225 14.84 21.80 -60.72
N LYS A 226 14.31 20.74 -60.09
CA LYS A 226 12.86 20.50 -59.94
C LYS A 226 12.15 21.57 -59.11
N ILE A 227 12.82 22.17 -58.13
CA ILE A 227 12.25 23.15 -57.19
C ILE A 227 13.18 24.34 -56.91
N PHE A 228 12.62 25.46 -56.43
CA PHE A 228 13.34 26.48 -55.69
C PHE A 228 12.43 27.12 -54.60
N VAL A 229 13.03 27.91 -53.70
CA VAL A 229 12.32 28.63 -52.64
C VAL A 229 12.71 30.11 -52.64
N TYR A 230 11.76 30.99 -52.31
CA TYR A 230 12.00 32.39 -52.06
C TYR A 230 11.52 32.82 -50.65
N PRO A 231 12.35 33.53 -49.86
CA PRO A 231 13.78 33.80 -50.10
C PRO A 231 14.65 32.53 -50.05
N GLN A 232 15.84 32.59 -50.64
CA GLN A 232 16.78 31.44 -50.68
C GLN A 232 17.21 30.99 -49.27
N VAL A 233 17.47 31.95 -48.38
CA VAL A 233 17.72 31.70 -46.96
C VAL A 233 16.38 31.80 -46.22
N VAL A 234 15.90 30.65 -45.75
CA VAL A 234 14.67 30.53 -44.97
C VAL A 234 15.00 30.66 -43.48
N LYS A 235 14.28 31.51 -42.76
CA LYS A 235 14.41 31.70 -41.31
C LYS A 235 13.09 31.35 -40.60
N PRO A 236 13.10 31.17 -39.26
CA PRO A 236 11.88 30.94 -38.50
C PRO A 236 11.03 32.23 -38.44
N ASP A 237 9.73 32.06 -38.19
CA ASP A 237 8.74 33.16 -38.10
C ASP A 237 8.62 33.98 -39.41
N GLN A 238 8.84 33.30 -40.55
CA GLN A 238 8.95 33.93 -41.87
C GLN A 238 8.02 33.30 -42.90
N ASP A 239 7.40 34.14 -43.75
CA ASP A 239 6.72 33.70 -44.96
C ASP A 239 7.71 33.30 -46.07
N ILE A 240 7.49 32.13 -46.67
CA ILE A 240 8.23 31.65 -47.84
C ILE A 240 7.28 31.23 -48.97
N GLU A 241 7.78 31.24 -50.20
CA GLU A 241 7.09 30.72 -51.37
C GLU A 241 7.95 29.62 -52.03
N VAL A 242 7.40 28.41 -52.15
CA VAL A 242 8.06 27.24 -52.74
C VAL A 242 7.50 27.01 -54.14
N PHE A 243 8.40 26.80 -55.10
CA PHE A 243 8.11 26.67 -56.52
C PHE A 243 8.50 25.27 -57.01
N LEU A 244 7.63 24.62 -57.79
CA LEU A 244 7.86 23.35 -58.49
C LEU A 244 7.79 23.58 -60.01
N HIS A 245 8.78 23.06 -60.75
CA HIS A 245 8.72 23.00 -62.20
C HIS A 245 7.96 21.73 -62.63
N LYS A 246 6.64 21.87 -62.78
CA LYS A 246 5.73 20.73 -62.96
C LYS A 246 6.05 19.89 -64.20
N SER A 247 6.45 20.50 -65.31
CA SER A 247 6.78 19.78 -66.56
C SER A 247 8.02 18.87 -66.47
N ILE A 248 8.85 18.96 -65.43
CA ILE A 248 9.95 18.00 -65.13
C ILE A 248 9.71 17.19 -63.84
N SER A 249 8.49 17.25 -63.32
CA SER A 249 8.01 16.45 -62.18
C SER A 249 7.27 15.20 -62.67
N THR A 250 7.19 14.18 -61.80
CA THR A 250 6.27 13.04 -61.97
C THR A 250 4.81 13.50 -62.17
N LEU A 251 4.46 14.71 -61.70
CA LEU A 251 3.12 15.30 -61.76
C LEU A 251 2.84 16.11 -63.04
N SER A 252 3.69 16.02 -64.07
CA SER A 252 3.59 16.78 -65.32
C SER A 252 2.20 16.75 -65.97
N ASN A 253 1.54 15.59 -66.01
CA ASN A 253 0.22 15.40 -66.61
C ASN A 253 -0.97 15.65 -65.67
N GLU A 254 -0.75 15.86 -64.37
CA GLU A 254 -1.81 15.88 -63.36
C GLU A 254 -2.59 17.21 -63.35
N PRO A 255 -3.92 17.23 -63.19
CA PRO A 255 -4.71 18.46 -63.28
C PRO A 255 -4.54 19.38 -62.05
N GLU A 256 -4.26 18.80 -60.89
CA GLU A 256 -4.02 19.50 -59.64
C GLU A 256 -2.69 19.03 -59.02
N VAL A 257 -1.98 19.97 -58.39
CA VAL A 257 -0.75 19.69 -57.65
C VAL A 257 -0.90 20.26 -56.24
N GLN A 258 -0.59 19.45 -55.24
CA GLN A 258 -0.54 19.83 -53.84
C GLN A 258 0.84 19.48 -53.27
N MET A 259 1.30 20.24 -52.28
CA MET A 259 2.47 19.94 -51.46
C MET A 259 1.99 19.50 -50.08
N MET A 260 2.31 18.28 -49.70
CA MET A 260 2.09 17.76 -48.36
C MET A 260 3.43 17.73 -47.62
N GLY A 261 3.47 18.24 -46.40
CA GLY A 261 4.70 18.36 -45.64
C GLY A 261 4.47 18.53 -44.14
N ALA A 262 5.57 18.65 -43.42
CA ALA A 262 5.61 18.94 -42.00
C ALA A 262 7.00 19.49 -41.63
N PHE A 263 7.07 20.19 -40.51
CA PHE A 263 8.32 20.75 -40.01
C PHE A 263 9.07 19.74 -39.14
N ASN A 264 10.39 19.92 -39.02
CA ASN A 264 11.29 19.18 -38.14
C ASN A 264 11.19 17.65 -38.29
N ASP A 265 11.54 17.14 -39.47
CA ASP A 265 11.59 15.70 -39.76
C ASP A 265 10.25 14.98 -39.57
N TRP A 266 9.21 15.61 -40.12
CA TRP A 266 7.80 15.22 -40.03
C TRP A 266 7.20 15.21 -38.61
N ARG A 267 7.86 15.82 -37.61
CA ARG A 267 7.44 15.82 -36.19
C ARG A 267 6.56 17.01 -35.78
N TRP A 268 6.41 18.05 -36.61
CA TRP A 268 5.73 19.29 -36.22
C TRP A 268 4.79 19.86 -37.28
N LYS A 269 3.60 20.34 -36.85
CA LYS A 269 2.60 21.08 -37.64
C LYS A 269 2.48 20.60 -39.11
N PRO A 270 1.94 19.39 -39.37
CA PRO A 270 1.73 18.90 -40.73
C PRO A 270 0.78 19.81 -41.52
N PHE A 271 1.04 19.94 -42.81
CA PHE A 271 0.34 20.84 -43.71
C PHE A 271 0.12 20.21 -45.09
N THR A 272 -0.94 20.66 -45.77
CA THR A 272 -1.15 20.42 -47.19
C THR A 272 -1.55 21.73 -47.86
N PHE A 273 -0.78 22.15 -48.87
CA PHE A 273 -1.03 23.39 -49.61
C PHE A 273 -1.21 23.09 -51.11
N ARG A 274 -2.26 23.65 -51.72
CA ARG A 274 -2.47 23.59 -53.17
C ARG A 274 -1.50 24.53 -53.88
N LEU A 275 -0.86 24.05 -54.94
CA LEU A 275 -0.02 24.86 -55.80
C LEU A 275 -0.85 25.56 -56.89
N ASN A 276 -0.50 26.81 -57.18
CA ASN A 276 -1.11 27.62 -58.23
C ASN A 276 -0.10 27.83 -59.36
N LYS A 277 -0.55 27.81 -60.63
CA LYS A 277 0.32 28.10 -61.77
C LYS A 277 0.74 29.57 -61.76
N THR A 278 2.04 29.81 -61.93
CA THR A 278 2.63 31.16 -61.92
C THR A 278 2.67 31.79 -63.31
N GLN A 279 3.04 33.08 -63.38
CA GLN A 279 3.32 33.79 -64.64
C GLN A 279 4.80 33.72 -65.05
N LEU A 280 5.61 32.88 -64.38
CA LEU A 280 7.05 32.77 -64.64
C LEU A 280 7.31 31.99 -65.95
N LYS A 281 8.50 32.18 -66.51
CA LYS A 281 8.94 31.52 -67.74
C LYS A 281 9.29 30.05 -67.46
N GLY A 282 8.40 29.16 -67.88
CA GLY A 282 8.44 27.72 -67.58
C GLY A 282 7.10 27.25 -66.99
N ASP A 283 6.93 25.95 -66.79
CA ASP A 283 5.71 25.42 -66.13
C ASP A 283 5.87 25.44 -64.61
N TRP A 284 6.14 26.63 -64.06
CA TRP A 284 6.37 26.85 -62.63
C TRP A 284 5.05 27.04 -61.88
N TRP A 285 4.86 26.27 -60.83
CA TRP A 285 3.70 26.33 -59.93
C TRP A 285 4.19 26.61 -58.51
N SER A 286 3.50 27.45 -57.73
CA SER A 286 3.94 27.87 -56.40
C SER A 286 2.87 27.77 -55.32
N CYS A 287 3.32 27.68 -54.07
CA CYS A 287 2.51 27.93 -52.89
C CYS A 287 3.29 28.74 -51.86
N ARG A 288 2.62 29.69 -51.20
CA ARG A 288 3.18 30.52 -50.13
C ARG A 288 2.60 30.09 -48.79
N PHE A 289 3.46 29.96 -47.79
CA PHE A 289 3.10 29.59 -46.43
C PHE A 289 4.08 30.16 -45.40
N HIS A 290 3.70 30.09 -44.14
CA HIS A 290 4.47 30.62 -43.02
C HIS A 290 5.30 29.51 -42.35
N VAL A 291 6.56 29.79 -42.03
CA VAL A 291 7.48 28.88 -41.34
C VAL A 291 7.44 29.16 -39.82
N PRO A 292 6.90 28.24 -38.99
CA PRO A 292 6.81 28.46 -37.55
C PRO A 292 8.18 28.71 -36.91
N LYS A 293 8.23 29.59 -35.91
CA LYS A 293 9.44 29.91 -35.12
C LYS A 293 10.19 28.71 -34.53
N GLU A 294 9.51 27.57 -34.36
CA GLU A 294 10.09 26.33 -33.80
C GLU A 294 10.85 25.49 -34.84
N SER A 295 10.90 25.92 -36.11
CA SER A 295 11.41 25.10 -37.22
C SER A 295 12.91 25.26 -37.44
N TYR A 296 13.64 24.14 -37.53
CA TYR A 296 14.98 24.05 -38.13
C TYR A 296 14.97 23.42 -39.52
N LYS A 297 13.86 22.76 -39.89
CA LYS A 297 13.71 22.05 -41.17
C LYS A 297 12.26 21.98 -41.61
N ILE A 298 12.05 21.92 -42.92
CA ILE A 298 10.77 21.61 -43.56
C ILE A 298 10.99 20.35 -44.39
N ASN A 299 10.11 19.35 -44.27
CA ASN A 299 10.13 18.10 -45.05
C ASN A 299 8.82 18.02 -45.84
N PHE A 300 8.86 17.68 -47.14
CA PHE A 300 7.66 17.67 -47.99
C PHE A 300 7.78 16.78 -49.25
N VAL A 301 6.64 16.46 -49.82
CA VAL A 301 6.45 15.82 -51.13
C VAL A 301 5.37 16.55 -51.92
N PHE A 302 5.39 16.44 -53.24
CA PHE A 302 4.27 16.89 -54.07
C PHE A 302 3.41 15.70 -54.49
N PHE A 303 2.11 15.90 -54.65
CA PHE A 303 1.17 14.86 -55.06
C PHE A 303 -0.08 15.41 -55.75
N ASN A 304 -0.84 14.54 -56.42
CA ASN A 304 -2.06 14.89 -57.15
C ASN A 304 -3.36 14.89 -56.30
N GLY A 305 -3.24 14.87 -54.97
CA GLY A 305 -4.37 14.66 -54.06
C GLY A 305 -4.85 13.22 -53.94
N GLN A 306 -4.25 12.26 -54.66
CA GLN A 306 -4.68 10.86 -54.72
C GLN A 306 -3.50 9.88 -54.52
N ASN A 307 -2.92 9.38 -55.61
CA ASN A 307 -1.98 8.25 -55.64
C ASN A 307 -0.70 8.52 -56.44
N VAL A 308 -0.58 9.65 -57.14
CA VAL A 308 0.65 10.04 -57.86
C VAL A 308 1.42 11.02 -56.98
N TYR A 309 2.68 10.70 -56.71
CA TYR A 309 3.57 11.48 -55.86
C TYR A 309 4.87 11.79 -56.62
N ASP A 310 5.39 13.00 -56.43
CA ASP A 310 6.81 13.32 -56.65
C ASP A 310 7.47 13.48 -55.28
N ASN A 311 8.24 12.47 -54.91
CA ASN A 311 9.05 12.44 -53.70
C ASN A 311 10.55 12.48 -54.02
N ASN A 312 10.94 13.17 -55.10
CA ASN A 312 12.33 13.42 -55.47
C ASN A 312 13.18 12.13 -55.47
N ASP A 313 12.73 11.19 -56.31
CA ASP A 313 13.43 9.93 -56.59
C ASP A 313 13.67 9.09 -55.32
N ALA A 314 12.58 8.92 -54.56
CA ALA A 314 12.49 8.23 -53.27
C ALA A 314 13.27 8.88 -52.10
N LYS A 315 13.39 10.21 -52.09
CA LYS A 315 13.93 11.03 -51.00
C LYS A 315 13.16 12.34 -50.87
N ASP A 316 12.25 12.44 -49.90
CA ASP A 316 11.47 13.64 -49.58
C ASP A 316 12.28 14.93 -49.76
N PHE A 317 11.66 15.94 -50.37
CA PHE A 317 12.24 17.26 -50.45
C PHE A 317 12.40 17.83 -49.04
N TYR A 318 13.45 18.62 -48.82
CA TYR A 318 13.61 19.35 -47.58
C TYR A 318 14.22 20.74 -47.80
N ILE A 319 13.90 21.64 -46.88
CA ILE A 319 14.47 22.98 -46.77
C ILE A 319 15.02 23.12 -45.35
N THR A 320 16.25 23.62 -45.22
CA THR A 320 16.86 23.96 -43.92
C THR A 320 16.42 25.36 -43.50
N VAL A 321 16.16 25.57 -42.21
CA VAL A 321 15.75 26.86 -41.65
C VAL A 321 16.88 27.41 -40.77
N GLU A 322 17.51 28.49 -41.20
CA GLU A 322 18.67 29.09 -40.54
C GLU A 322 18.27 29.96 -39.33
N GLY A 323 18.87 29.67 -38.16
CA GLY A 323 18.57 30.37 -36.91
C GLY A 323 17.36 29.82 -36.14
N GLY A 324 16.83 28.65 -36.53
CA GLY A 324 15.82 27.92 -35.77
C GLY A 324 16.32 27.28 -34.48
N MET A 325 15.39 26.68 -33.72
CA MET A 325 15.71 25.83 -32.57
C MET A 325 16.58 24.65 -33.01
N ASP A 326 17.68 24.34 -32.31
CA ASP A 326 18.39 23.09 -32.56
C ASP A 326 17.54 21.85 -32.18
N LEU A 327 18.01 20.66 -32.54
CA LEU A 327 17.28 19.41 -32.31
C LEU A 327 16.96 19.17 -30.83
N PHE A 328 17.85 19.51 -29.89
CA PHE A 328 17.61 19.33 -28.46
C PHE A 328 16.67 20.39 -27.90
N ALA A 329 16.81 21.65 -28.35
CA ALA A 329 15.87 22.72 -28.00
C ALA A 329 14.45 22.42 -28.50
N PHE A 330 14.32 21.86 -29.71
CA PHE A 330 13.03 21.42 -30.24
C PHE A 330 12.47 20.18 -29.51
N GLU A 331 13.32 19.25 -29.06
CA GLU A 331 12.85 18.13 -28.22
C GLU A 331 12.39 18.56 -26.83
N ASP A 332 13.09 19.49 -26.17
CA ASP A 332 12.67 20.02 -24.89
C ASP A 332 11.38 20.87 -25.04
N PHE A 333 11.20 21.56 -26.17
CA PHE A 333 9.92 22.18 -26.55
C PHE A 333 8.79 21.14 -26.75
N LEU A 334 9.05 20.01 -27.42
CA LEU A 334 8.06 18.93 -27.56
C LEU A 334 7.69 18.30 -26.20
N LEU A 335 8.61 18.23 -25.24
CA LEU A 335 8.30 17.81 -23.87
C LEU A 335 7.38 18.82 -23.16
N GLU A 336 7.61 20.12 -23.35
CA GLU A 336 6.80 21.19 -22.79
C GLU A 336 5.36 21.20 -23.35
N GLU A 337 5.19 21.03 -24.67
CA GLU A 337 3.85 20.89 -25.27
C GLU A 337 3.14 19.60 -24.80
N LYS A 338 3.87 18.47 -24.74
CA LYS A 338 3.36 17.21 -24.21
C LYS A 338 2.94 17.31 -22.73
N ARG A 339 3.63 18.12 -21.92
CA ARG A 339 3.23 18.39 -20.53
C ARG A 339 1.85 19.05 -20.47
N LYS A 340 1.63 20.10 -21.27
CA LYS A 340 0.33 20.80 -21.36
C LYS A 340 -0.79 19.90 -21.88
N GLU A 341 -0.49 19.04 -22.86
CA GLU A 341 -1.42 18.03 -23.35
C GLU A 341 -1.79 17.02 -22.25
N GLN A 342 -0.80 16.48 -21.52
CA GLN A 342 -1.02 15.58 -20.40
C GLN A 342 -1.85 16.23 -19.27
N GLU A 343 -1.59 17.49 -18.93
CA GLU A 343 -2.40 18.24 -17.96
C GLU A 343 -3.85 18.42 -18.41
N LYS A 344 -4.08 18.72 -19.69
CA LYS A 344 -5.43 18.84 -20.27
C LYS A 344 -6.16 17.50 -20.24
N LEU A 345 -5.52 16.43 -20.70
CA LEU A 345 -6.06 15.07 -20.67
C LEU A 345 -6.33 14.57 -19.25
N ALA A 346 -5.51 14.95 -18.27
CA ALA A 346 -5.74 14.64 -16.86
C ALA A 346 -6.99 15.35 -16.32
N LYS A 347 -7.19 16.63 -16.64
CA LYS A 347 -8.41 17.38 -16.29
C LYS A 347 -9.66 16.77 -16.92
N GLU A 348 -9.63 16.49 -18.23
CA GLU A 348 -10.74 15.83 -18.95
C GLU A 348 -11.05 14.41 -18.47
N ARG A 349 -10.04 13.66 -18.02
CA ARG A 349 -10.24 12.34 -17.39
C ARG A 349 -10.88 12.48 -16.01
N ALA A 350 -10.36 13.37 -15.16
CA ALA A 350 -10.88 13.59 -13.81
C ALA A 350 -12.32 14.15 -13.81
N GLU A 351 -12.75 14.79 -14.90
CA GLU A 351 -14.15 15.17 -15.12
C GLU A 351 -15.01 13.97 -15.54
N ARG A 352 -14.57 13.18 -16.53
CA ARG A 352 -15.27 11.95 -16.95
C ARG A 352 -15.37 10.89 -15.86
N GLU A 353 -14.35 10.75 -15.01
CA GLU A 353 -14.36 9.83 -13.86
C GLU A 353 -15.40 10.26 -12.81
N ARG A 354 -15.53 11.56 -12.54
CA ARG A 354 -16.59 12.12 -11.68
C ARG A 354 -17.99 11.86 -12.25
N GLN A 355 -18.21 12.14 -13.54
CA GLN A 355 -19.49 11.85 -14.22
C GLN A 355 -19.85 10.36 -14.17
N ALA A 356 -18.86 9.47 -14.37
CA ALA A 356 -19.06 8.02 -14.30
C ALA A 356 -19.27 7.49 -12.86
N GLU A 357 -18.70 8.14 -11.84
CA GLU A 357 -19.00 7.86 -10.43
C GLU A 357 -20.41 8.34 -10.05
N GLU A 358 -20.82 9.53 -10.48
CA GLU A 358 -22.16 10.08 -10.26
C GLU A 358 -23.25 9.21 -10.91
N GLN A 359 -23.08 8.78 -12.16
CA GLN A 359 -24.00 7.84 -12.82
C GLN A 359 -24.13 6.51 -12.04
N ARG A 360 -23.01 5.92 -11.61
CA ARG A 360 -23.03 4.68 -10.81
C ARG A 360 -23.67 4.88 -9.44
N ARG A 361 -23.53 6.07 -8.83
CA ARG A 361 -24.22 6.42 -7.59
C ARG A 361 -25.73 6.48 -7.81
N ILE A 362 -26.21 7.13 -8.87
CA ILE A 362 -27.65 7.22 -9.19
C ILE A 362 -28.25 5.82 -9.40
N GLU A 363 -27.55 4.94 -10.12
CA GLU A 363 -27.96 3.54 -10.34
C GLU A 363 -28.00 2.74 -9.03
N ALA A 364 -26.98 2.87 -8.17
CA ALA A 364 -26.93 2.21 -6.87
C ALA A 364 -28.01 2.73 -5.90
N GLU A 365 -28.23 4.04 -5.85
CA GLU A 365 -29.22 4.69 -4.98
C GLU A 365 -30.65 4.29 -5.38
N LYS A 366 -30.92 4.15 -6.69
CA LYS A 366 -32.17 3.56 -7.20
C LYS A 366 -32.34 2.09 -6.80
N ALA A 367 -31.32 1.26 -7.01
CA ALA A 367 -31.38 -0.17 -6.66
C ALA A 367 -31.58 -0.39 -5.15
N ALA A 368 -30.95 0.43 -4.31
CA ALA A 368 -31.14 0.43 -2.86
C ALA A 368 -32.55 0.90 -2.47
N SER A 369 -33.08 1.96 -3.08
CA SER A 369 -34.47 2.40 -2.91
C SER A 369 -35.49 1.30 -3.27
N GLU A 370 -35.26 0.55 -4.35
CA GLU A 370 -36.12 -0.59 -4.71
C GLU A 370 -36.04 -1.73 -3.68
N ALA A 371 -34.86 -1.97 -3.09
CA ALA A 371 -34.66 -2.96 -2.02
C ALA A 371 -35.32 -2.54 -0.69
N ASP A 372 -35.14 -1.29 -0.25
CA ASP A 372 -35.78 -0.74 0.96
C ASP A 372 -37.31 -0.85 0.88
N ARG A 373 -37.88 -0.59 -0.30
CA ARG A 373 -39.32 -0.74 -0.54
C ARG A 373 -39.77 -2.20 -0.51
N ALA A 374 -38.96 -3.13 -1.01
CA ALA A 374 -39.25 -4.57 -0.89
C ALA A 374 -39.20 -5.03 0.58
N GLN A 375 -38.25 -4.54 1.37
CA GLN A 375 -38.14 -4.82 2.81
C GLN A 375 -39.33 -4.24 3.60
N ALA A 376 -39.74 -2.99 3.31
CA ALA A 376 -40.91 -2.38 3.94
C ALA A 376 -42.18 -3.22 3.70
N LYS A 377 -42.40 -3.68 2.46
CA LYS A 377 -43.52 -4.58 2.12
C LYS A 377 -43.47 -5.93 2.84
N ALA A 378 -42.30 -6.52 2.98
CA ALA A 378 -42.14 -7.78 3.72
C ALA A 378 -42.50 -7.64 5.21
N GLU A 379 -42.08 -6.53 5.85
CA GLU A 379 -42.44 -6.22 7.23
C GLU A 379 -43.94 -5.90 7.38
N ILE A 380 -44.57 -5.21 6.41
CA ILE A 380 -46.03 -4.99 6.39
C ILE A 380 -46.81 -6.32 6.33
N VAL A 381 -46.40 -7.28 5.49
CA VAL A 381 -47.04 -8.61 5.43
C VAL A 381 -46.96 -9.33 6.78
N LYS A 382 -45.80 -9.26 7.44
CA LYS A 382 -45.58 -9.84 8.78
C LYS A 382 -46.42 -9.16 9.86
N ARG A 383 -46.49 -7.82 9.87
CA ARG A 383 -47.33 -7.04 10.81
C ARG A 383 -48.82 -7.31 10.60
N ARG A 384 -49.29 -7.40 9.35
CA ARG A 384 -50.67 -7.81 9.00
C ARG A 384 -51.02 -9.18 9.58
N GLN A 385 -50.15 -10.17 9.42
CA GLN A 385 -50.34 -11.52 9.99
C GLN A 385 -50.40 -11.49 11.52
N MET A 386 -49.52 -10.72 12.17
CA MET A 386 -49.48 -10.57 13.63
C MET A 386 -50.78 -9.96 14.18
N VAL A 387 -51.26 -8.85 13.59
CA VAL A 387 -52.51 -8.20 13.99
C VAL A 387 -53.72 -9.12 13.73
N GLN A 388 -53.74 -9.88 12.63
CA GLN A 388 -54.81 -10.85 12.35
C GLN A 388 -54.85 -12.01 13.37
N GLU A 389 -53.71 -12.46 13.90
CA GLU A 389 -53.67 -13.46 14.98
C GLU A 389 -54.06 -12.88 16.35
N LEU A 390 -53.85 -11.58 16.59
CA LEU A 390 -54.30 -10.90 17.81
C LEU A 390 -55.81 -10.66 17.81
N ILE A 391 -56.39 -10.25 16.67
CA ILE A 391 -57.86 -10.09 16.51
C ILE A 391 -58.60 -11.41 16.80
N LYS A 392 -58.01 -12.58 16.51
CA LYS A 392 -58.58 -13.90 16.84
C LYS A 392 -58.58 -14.24 18.34
N LYS A 393 -57.72 -13.59 19.13
CA LYS A 393 -57.56 -13.83 20.57
C LYS A 393 -58.25 -12.79 21.45
N ALA A 394 -58.46 -11.59 20.91
CA ALA A 394 -59.06 -10.49 21.62
C ALA A 394 -60.53 -10.74 21.97
N VAL A 395 -60.92 -10.35 23.18
CA VAL A 395 -62.26 -10.55 23.76
C VAL A 395 -62.79 -9.18 24.21
N ARG A 396 -64.11 -8.99 24.39
CA ARG A 396 -64.67 -7.70 24.87
C ARG A 396 -64.62 -7.53 26.40
N SER A 397 -64.54 -8.63 27.14
CA SER A 397 -64.44 -8.71 28.60
C SER A 397 -64.19 -10.15 29.01
N VAL A 398 -63.56 -10.38 30.17
CA VAL A 398 -63.54 -11.70 30.84
C VAL A 398 -64.33 -11.56 32.14
N GLU A 399 -65.37 -12.38 32.27
CA GLU A 399 -66.31 -12.36 33.41
C GLU A 399 -65.56 -12.52 34.74
N ASP A 400 -65.93 -11.72 35.73
CA ASP A 400 -65.27 -11.52 37.03
C ASP A 400 -63.78 -11.12 37.02
N VAL A 401 -63.13 -10.90 35.87
CA VAL A 401 -61.71 -10.49 35.78
C VAL A 401 -61.55 -9.05 35.30
N TRP A 402 -62.07 -8.72 34.10
CA TRP A 402 -61.91 -7.38 33.51
C TRP A 402 -62.99 -7.05 32.47
N HIS A 403 -63.32 -5.77 32.32
CA HIS A 403 -64.22 -5.27 31.27
C HIS A 403 -63.94 -3.81 30.91
N ILE A 404 -64.50 -3.37 29.77
CA ILE A 404 -64.43 -1.98 29.28
C ILE A 404 -65.81 -1.33 29.32
N GLU A 405 -65.88 -0.05 29.72
CA GLU A 405 -67.07 0.79 29.58
C GLU A 405 -66.73 2.11 28.86
N PRO A 406 -67.50 2.54 27.84
CA PRO A 406 -68.61 1.84 27.20
C PRO A 406 -68.18 0.53 26.49
N ARG A 407 -69.13 -0.39 26.28
CA ARG A 407 -68.87 -1.68 25.60
C ARG A 407 -68.62 -1.56 24.10
N GLU A 408 -68.91 -0.39 23.54
CA GLU A 408 -68.68 -0.02 22.15
C GLU A 408 -68.01 1.35 22.15
N PHE A 409 -66.88 1.44 21.48
CA PHE A 409 -65.92 2.56 21.47
C PHE A 409 -65.08 2.44 20.20
N ASN A 410 -64.33 3.48 19.86
CA ASN A 410 -63.48 3.57 18.67
C ASN A 410 -62.08 4.07 19.07
N GLY A 411 -61.23 4.43 18.11
CA GLY A 411 -60.07 5.29 18.37
C GLY A 411 -60.51 6.67 18.91
N GLU A 412 -59.62 7.32 19.65
CA GLU A 412 -59.80 8.59 20.38
C GLU A 412 -60.84 8.59 21.54
N ASP A 413 -61.73 7.60 21.62
CA ASP A 413 -62.70 7.50 22.72
C ASP A 413 -62.01 7.32 24.09
N LEU A 414 -62.53 8.01 25.11
CA LEU A 414 -62.09 7.84 26.51
C LEU A 414 -62.88 6.68 27.15
N VAL A 415 -62.24 5.53 27.31
CA VAL A 415 -62.84 4.32 27.91
C VAL A 415 -62.40 4.12 29.36
N LYS A 416 -63.20 3.38 30.13
CA LYS A 416 -62.84 2.89 31.46
C LYS A 416 -62.47 1.42 31.40
N LEU A 417 -61.20 1.12 31.66
CA LEU A 417 -60.68 -0.23 31.79
C LEU A 417 -60.75 -0.65 33.26
N TYR A 418 -61.62 -1.62 33.56
CA TYR A 418 -61.84 -2.18 34.89
C TYR A 418 -61.09 -3.49 35.09
N TYR A 419 -60.56 -3.70 36.28
CA TYR A 419 -59.90 -4.92 36.75
C TYR A 419 -60.44 -5.31 38.12
N ASN A 420 -60.76 -6.58 38.34
CA ASN A 420 -61.10 -7.12 39.65
C ASN A 420 -59.82 -7.57 40.35
N ARG A 421 -59.35 -6.80 41.34
CA ARG A 421 -58.09 -7.12 42.03
C ARG A 421 -58.14 -8.47 42.76
N SER A 422 -59.33 -8.91 43.19
CA SER A 422 -59.53 -10.22 43.83
C SER A 422 -59.53 -11.41 42.86
N SER A 423 -59.50 -11.21 41.53
CA SER A 423 -59.48 -12.31 40.56
C SER A 423 -58.08 -12.76 40.13
N GLY A 424 -57.04 -11.99 40.44
CA GLY A 424 -55.69 -12.18 39.88
C GLY A 424 -54.55 -12.14 40.90
N PRO A 425 -53.28 -12.23 40.46
CA PRO A 425 -52.11 -12.29 41.32
C PRO A 425 -51.85 -10.98 42.10
N LEU A 426 -52.54 -9.89 41.78
CA LEU A 426 -52.39 -8.57 42.38
C LEU A 426 -53.28 -8.34 43.63
N VAL A 427 -53.90 -9.40 44.17
CA VAL A 427 -54.78 -9.36 45.36
C VAL A 427 -54.17 -8.72 46.62
N HIS A 428 -52.84 -8.59 46.69
CA HIS A 428 -52.13 -7.94 47.80
C HIS A 428 -51.39 -6.65 47.39
N ALA A 429 -51.59 -6.18 46.16
CA ALA A 429 -50.97 -4.94 45.67
C ALA A 429 -51.56 -3.70 46.38
N LYS A 430 -50.68 -2.78 46.76
CA LYS A 430 -51.02 -1.52 47.45
C LYS A 430 -51.46 -0.42 46.49
N GLU A 431 -50.85 -0.38 45.31
CA GLU A 431 -51.32 0.36 44.15
C GLU A 431 -51.63 -0.62 43.03
N LEU A 432 -52.37 -0.17 42.03
CA LEU A 432 -52.60 -0.90 40.78
C LEU A 432 -52.34 0.04 39.61
N TRP A 433 -51.63 -0.45 38.62
CA TRP A 433 -51.33 0.26 37.38
C TRP A 433 -51.72 -0.59 36.17
N ILE A 434 -52.14 0.05 35.10
CA ILE A 434 -52.28 -0.56 33.77
C ILE A 434 -51.09 -0.10 32.92
N HIS A 435 -50.37 -1.07 32.39
CA HIS A 435 -49.34 -0.87 31.38
C HIS A 435 -49.88 -1.44 30.07
N GLY A 436 -50.06 -0.60 29.06
CA GLY A 436 -50.69 -0.98 27.80
C GLY A 436 -50.05 -0.40 26.56
N GLY A 437 -50.31 -1.05 25.44
CA GLY A 437 -49.94 -0.68 24.10
C GLY A 437 -51.10 -0.96 23.14
N HIS A 438 -50.79 -1.09 21.87
CA HIS A 438 -51.78 -1.43 20.85
C HIS A 438 -51.14 -2.14 19.65
N ASN A 439 -51.99 -2.85 18.91
CA ASN A 439 -51.68 -3.60 17.70
C ASN A 439 -50.56 -4.66 17.85
N GLY A 440 -50.43 -5.25 19.03
CA GLY A 440 -49.37 -6.19 19.40
C GLY A 440 -48.15 -5.51 20.01
N TRP A 441 -48.37 -4.46 20.82
CA TRP A 441 -47.31 -3.58 21.35
C TRP A 441 -46.41 -2.97 20.26
N MET A 442 -46.92 -2.72 19.05
CA MET A 442 -46.08 -2.34 17.89
C MET A 442 -45.33 -1.01 18.09
N ASP A 443 -45.94 -0.07 18.80
CA ASP A 443 -45.36 1.23 19.16
C ASP A 443 -44.81 1.25 20.60
N GLY A 444 -44.73 0.08 21.25
CA GLY A 444 -44.28 -0.10 22.62
C GLY A 444 -45.37 0.17 23.67
N LEU A 445 -44.94 0.69 24.82
CA LEU A 445 -45.79 1.04 25.97
C LEU A 445 -46.33 2.46 25.78
N SER A 446 -47.61 2.59 25.43
CA SER A 446 -48.28 3.87 25.13
C SER A 446 -49.35 4.29 26.15
N ILE A 447 -49.75 3.38 27.05
CA ILE A 447 -50.75 3.59 28.10
C ILE A 447 -50.10 3.25 29.45
N VAL A 448 -50.03 4.22 30.36
CA VAL A 448 -49.46 4.06 31.71
C VAL A 448 -50.33 4.84 32.68
N GLU A 449 -51.31 4.16 33.29
CA GLU A 449 -52.30 4.80 34.16
C GLU A 449 -52.43 4.08 35.50
N ARG A 450 -52.66 4.83 36.58
CA ARG A 450 -52.92 4.26 37.91
C ARG A 450 -54.41 4.04 38.11
N LEU A 451 -54.81 2.81 38.44
CA LEU A 451 -56.20 2.49 38.69
C LEU A 451 -56.65 3.07 40.04
N VAL A 452 -57.94 3.40 40.13
CA VAL A 452 -58.63 3.84 41.35
C VAL A 452 -59.80 2.91 41.67
N SER A 453 -60.11 2.73 42.96
CA SER A 453 -61.20 1.86 43.41
C SER A 453 -62.58 2.35 42.94
N SER A 454 -63.49 1.43 42.62
CA SER A 454 -64.82 1.71 42.07
C SER A 454 -65.92 1.54 43.12
N GLU A 455 -66.28 2.61 43.82
CA GLU A 455 -67.39 2.66 44.80
C GLU A 455 -68.79 2.33 44.23
N ARG A 456 -68.92 2.09 42.92
CA ARG A 456 -70.21 1.91 42.20
C ARG A 456 -70.52 0.47 41.79
N LYS A 457 -69.69 -0.52 42.14
CA LYS A 457 -69.89 -1.94 41.79
C LYS A 457 -69.56 -2.82 42.99
N ASP A 458 -70.37 -3.85 43.23
CA ASP A 458 -70.06 -4.86 44.25
C ASP A 458 -68.83 -5.67 43.82
N GLY A 459 -67.81 -5.73 44.68
CA GLY A 459 -66.53 -6.41 44.45
C GLY A 459 -65.31 -5.49 44.52
N ASP A 460 -64.11 -6.07 44.51
CA ASP A 460 -62.82 -5.36 44.57
C ASP A 460 -62.42 -4.83 43.19
N TRP A 461 -63.32 -4.04 42.57
CA TRP A 461 -63.16 -3.47 41.24
C TRP A 461 -62.37 -2.16 41.27
N TRP A 462 -61.34 -2.09 40.44
CA TRP A 462 -60.51 -0.91 40.23
C TRP A 462 -60.57 -0.52 38.74
N TYR A 463 -60.40 0.75 38.40
CA TYR A 463 -60.42 1.21 37.01
C TYR A 463 -59.46 2.36 36.72
N ALA A 464 -59.00 2.41 35.47
CA ALA A 464 -58.32 3.58 34.90
C ALA A 464 -59.21 4.18 33.78
N ASN A 465 -59.10 5.48 33.54
CA ASN A 465 -59.60 6.08 32.31
C ASN A 465 -58.45 6.04 31.29
N VAL A 466 -58.71 5.50 30.10
CA VAL A 466 -57.71 5.30 29.05
C VAL A 466 -58.24 5.91 27.76
N VAL A 467 -57.47 6.79 27.12
CA VAL A 467 -57.76 7.24 25.76
C VAL A 467 -57.31 6.14 24.81
N VAL A 468 -58.22 5.66 23.96
CA VAL A 468 -57.89 4.66 22.94
C VAL A 468 -57.09 5.34 21.82
N PRO A 469 -55.89 4.85 21.43
CA PRO A 469 -55.14 5.44 20.33
C PRO A 469 -55.95 5.44 19.02
N GLU A 470 -55.90 6.53 18.24
CA GLU A 470 -56.64 6.69 16.97
C GLU A 470 -56.41 5.49 16.02
N GLN A 471 -55.16 5.03 15.95
CA GLN A 471 -54.69 3.93 15.11
C GLN A 471 -54.82 2.53 15.73
N ALA A 472 -55.47 2.38 16.89
CA ALA A 472 -55.66 1.08 17.52
C ALA A 472 -56.71 0.24 16.77
N VAL A 473 -56.35 -1.01 16.48
CA VAL A 473 -57.22 -2.09 15.97
C VAL A 473 -57.38 -3.17 17.05
N VAL A 474 -56.33 -3.37 17.86
CA VAL A 474 -56.34 -4.13 19.11
C VAL A 474 -55.68 -3.28 20.19
N LEU A 475 -56.29 -3.16 21.37
CA LEU A 475 -55.63 -2.69 22.59
C LEU A 475 -54.97 -3.89 23.28
N ASP A 476 -53.74 -3.73 23.75
CA ASP A 476 -52.98 -4.75 24.49
C ASP A 476 -52.60 -4.20 25.87
N TRP A 477 -52.73 -4.97 26.95
CA TRP A 477 -52.24 -4.52 28.27
C TRP A 477 -51.96 -5.63 29.26
N VAL A 478 -51.26 -5.25 30.33
CA VAL A 478 -51.04 -6.00 31.57
C VAL A 478 -51.37 -5.10 32.76
N PHE A 479 -51.75 -5.69 33.88
CA PHE A 479 -51.87 -4.97 35.16
C PHE A 479 -50.62 -5.18 36.01
N ALA A 480 -50.26 -4.21 36.83
CA ALA A 480 -49.02 -4.19 37.61
C ALA A 480 -49.22 -3.61 39.03
N ASP A 481 -48.31 -3.93 39.95
CA ASP A 481 -48.31 -3.44 41.35
C ASP A 481 -47.66 -2.06 41.55
N GLY A 482 -47.19 -1.43 40.47
CA GLY A 482 -46.54 -0.12 40.46
C GLY A 482 -46.35 0.44 39.05
N PRO A 483 -45.81 1.66 38.90
CA PRO A 483 -45.51 2.26 37.60
C PRO A 483 -44.31 1.57 36.91
N PRO A 484 -44.01 1.89 35.64
CA PRO A 484 -42.88 1.31 34.92
C PRO A 484 -41.55 1.51 35.66
N GLN A 485 -40.63 0.57 35.49
CA GLN A 485 -39.35 0.47 36.23
C GLN A 485 -39.47 0.13 37.72
N ASN A 486 -40.61 0.40 38.38
CA ASN A 486 -40.82 0.12 39.81
C ASN A 486 -41.71 -1.11 40.11
N ALA A 487 -42.54 -1.54 39.14
CA ALA A 487 -43.37 -2.73 39.29
C ALA A 487 -42.56 -4.04 39.39
N VAL A 488 -42.99 -4.92 40.29
CA VAL A 488 -42.37 -6.23 40.58
C VAL A 488 -43.33 -7.38 40.29
N LEU A 489 -44.64 -7.16 40.44
CA LEU A 489 -45.70 -8.13 40.18
C LEU A 489 -46.60 -7.66 39.04
N TYR A 490 -46.94 -8.61 38.16
CA TYR A 490 -47.75 -8.37 36.96
C TYR A 490 -48.84 -9.43 36.84
N ASP A 491 -50.03 -9.01 36.41
CA ASP A 491 -51.02 -9.88 35.78
C ASP A 491 -50.97 -9.68 34.27
N ASN A 492 -50.52 -10.72 33.56
CA ASN A 492 -50.41 -10.75 32.11
C ASN A 492 -51.21 -11.90 31.49
N ASN A 493 -52.34 -12.27 32.08
CA ASN A 493 -53.26 -13.27 31.53
C ASN A 493 -52.55 -14.59 31.16
N HIS A 494 -51.77 -15.11 32.11
CA HIS A 494 -50.93 -16.32 31.93
C HIS A 494 -49.92 -16.25 30.76
N ARG A 495 -49.32 -15.08 30.50
CA ARG A 495 -48.44 -14.77 29.35
C ARG A 495 -49.15 -14.69 28.00
N HIS A 496 -50.44 -14.40 27.99
CA HIS A 496 -51.17 -14.06 26.77
C HIS A 496 -51.45 -12.56 26.63
N ASP A 497 -51.20 -11.77 27.67
CA ASP A 497 -51.65 -10.38 27.82
C ASP A 497 -53.18 -10.24 27.73
N PHE A 498 -53.71 -9.08 28.09
CA PHE A 498 -55.12 -8.77 27.88
C PHE A 498 -55.29 -8.04 26.55
N HIS A 499 -56.30 -8.43 25.77
CA HIS A 499 -56.54 -7.90 24.42
C HIS A 499 -58.02 -7.56 24.20
N ALA A 500 -58.30 -6.37 23.66
CA ALA A 500 -59.63 -5.97 23.20
C ALA A 500 -59.60 -5.45 21.75
N ILE A 501 -60.60 -5.85 20.94
CA ILE A 501 -60.77 -5.36 19.56
C ILE A 501 -61.31 -3.93 19.61
N VAL A 502 -60.71 -3.03 18.83
CA VAL A 502 -61.19 -1.67 18.60
C VAL A 502 -61.96 -1.62 17.28
N PRO A 503 -63.27 -1.29 17.28
CA PRO A 503 -64.03 -0.90 16.09
C PRO A 503 -63.32 0.19 15.27
N LYS A 504 -63.27 0.00 13.94
CA LYS A 504 -62.42 0.82 13.05
C LYS A 504 -62.95 2.23 12.83
N SER A 505 -62.10 3.21 13.13
CA SER A 505 -62.15 4.60 12.64
C SER A 505 -61.67 4.73 11.18
N ILE A 506 -60.61 4.00 10.80
CA ILE A 506 -59.86 4.19 9.53
C ILE A 506 -60.00 2.96 8.58
N PRO A 507 -60.13 3.16 7.25
CA PRO A 507 -60.07 2.07 6.27
C PRO A 507 -58.71 1.34 6.25
N GLU A 508 -58.75 0.01 6.32
CA GLU A 508 -57.57 -0.84 6.54
C GLU A 508 -56.45 -0.66 5.49
N GLU A 509 -56.80 -0.48 4.21
CA GLU A 509 -55.79 -0.32 3.16
C GLU A 509 -55.02 0.99 3.27
N LEU A 510 -55.65 2.09 3.71
CA LEU A 510 -55.00 3.38 3.87
C LEU A 510 -53.98 3.36 5.03
N TYR A 511 -54.36 2.79 6.17
CA TYR A 511 -53.47 2.60 7.32
C TYR A 511 -52.19 1.86 6.92
N TRP A 512 -52.31 0.72 6.25
CA TRP A 512 -51.14 -0.06 5.84
C TRP A 512 -50.27 0.60 4.76
N VAL A 513 -50.82 1.49 3.93
CA VAL A 513 -50.03 2.28 2.97
C VAL A 513 -49.19 3.34 3.68
N GLU A 514 -49.73 4.03 4.67
CA GLU A 514 -48.96 4.98 5.48
C GLU A 514 -47.89 4.26 6.31
N VAL A 515 -48.20 3.10 6.91
CA VAL A 515 -47.18 2.30 7.61
C VAL A 515 -46.11 1.74 6.65
N GLU A 516 -46.44 1.37 5.39
CA GLU A 516 -45.41 1.05 4.37
C GLU A 516 -44.49 2.25 4.14
N HIS A 517 -45.07 3.44 4.01
CA HIS A 517 -44.35 4.69 3.75
C HIS A 517 -43.44 5.11 4.92
N GLN A 518 -43.89 4.94 6.16
CA GLN A 518 -43.09 5.25 7.36
C GLN A 518 -41.95 4.25 7.57
N ILE A 519 -42.19 2.94 7.39
CA ILE A 519 -41.13 1.92 7.44
C ILE A 519 -40.10 2.19 6.33
N TYR A 520 -40.56 2.49 5.11
CA TYR A 520 -39.69 2.84 3.99
C TYR A 520 -38.83 4.08 4.27
N LYS A 521 -39.41 5.18 4.76
CA LYS A 521 -38.67 6.40 5.17
C LYS A 521 -37.61 6.08 6.23
N LYS A 522 -37.96 5.28 7.25
CA LYS A 522 -37.03 4.89 8.31
C LYS A 522 -35.87 4.05 7.77
N LEU A 523 -36.14 3.10 6.87
CA LEU A 523 -35.09 2.31 6.21
C LEU A 523 -34.16 3.18 5.36
N GLN A 524 -34.71 4.12 4.58
CA GLN A 524 -33.88 5.08 3.83
C GLN A 524 -32.96 5.90 4.74
N GLU A 525 -33.45 6.37 5.89
CA GLU A 525 -32.65 7.19 6.82
C GLU A 525 -31.58 6.36 7.54
N GLU A 526 -31.92 5.17 8.04
CA GLU A 526 -30.95 4.23 8.62
C GLU A 526 -29.88 3.82 7.59
N ARG A 527 -30.27 3.65 6.32
CA ARG A 527 -29.35 3.37 5.21
C ARG A 527 -28.46 4.57 4.92
N ARG A 528 -29.01 5.78 4.81
CA ARG A 528 -28.27 7.03 4.56
C ARG A 528 -27.20 7.27 5.62
N LEU A 529 -27.56 7.28 6.90
CA LEU A 529 -26.63 7.48 8.01
C LEU A 529 -25.51 6.43 8.02
N LYS A 530 -25.82 5.19 7.66
CA LYS A 530 -24.85 4.09 7.54
C LYS A 530 -23.95 4.20 6.32
N GLU A 531 -24.48 4.62 5.17
CA GLU A 531 -23.72 4.88 3.94
C GLU A 531 -22.78 6.08 4.12
N GLU A 532 -23.26 7.16 4.74
CA GLU A 532 -22.46 8.34 5.12
C GLU A 532 -21.36 7.96 6.13
N ALA A 533 -21.66 7.19 7.18
CA ALA A 533 -20.66 6.73 8.14
C ALA A 533 -19.60 5.80 7.50
N ILE A 534 -20.00 4.89 6.61
CA ILE A 534 -19.07 4.03 5.86
C ILE A 534 -18.19 4.87 4.93
N ARG A 535 -18.77 5.85 4.22
CA ARG A 535 -18.04 6.76 3.33
C ARG A 535 -17.03 7.62 4.10
N ALA A 536 -17.45 8.25 5.19
CA ALA A 536 -16.56 9.05 6.04
C ALA A 536 -15.41 8.21 6.64
N LYS A 537 -15.69 6.97 7.06
CA LYS A 537 -14.66 6.04 7.54
C LYS A 537 -13.68 5.62 6.42
N ALA A 538 -14.18 5.37 5.22
CA ALA A 538 -13.35 5.03 4.06
C ALA A 538 -12.50 6.23 3.61
N GLU A 539 -13.07 7.44 3.56
CA GLU A 539 -12.38 8.68 3.20
C GLU A 539 -11.29 9.03 4.22
N ARG A 540 -11.58 8.97 5.53
CA ARG A 540 -10.56 9.13 6.59
C ARG A 540 -9.46 8.07 6.45
N THR A 541 -9.80 6.81 6.15
CA THR A 541 -8.81 5.74 5.93
C THR A 541 -7.91 6.03 4.73
N ALA A 542 -8.49 6.45 3.59
CA ALA A 542 -7.73 6.81 2.39
C ALA A 542 -6.82 8.03 2.62
N ARG A 543 -7.34 9.06 3.29
CA ARG A 543 -6.59 10.25 3.69
C ARG A 543 -5.40 9.91 4.59
N MET A 544 -5.63 9.16 5.68
CA MET A 544 -4.56 8.75 6.60
C MET A 544 -3.48 7.92 5.87
N LYS A 545 -3.85 7.04 4.93
CA LYS A 545 -2.89 6.30 4.11
C LYS A 545 -2.07 7.20 3.18
N ALA A 546 -2.68 8.23 2.58
CA ALA A 546 -2.00 9.18 1.71
C ALA A 546 -1.01 10.07 2.51
N GLU A 547 -1.47 10.69 3.61
CA GLU A 547 -0.65 11.50 4.51
C GLU A 547 0.51 10.68 5.10
N MET A 548 0.25 9.42 5.46
CA MET A 548 1.28 8.47 5.91
C MET A 548 2.32 8.20 4.81
N LYS A 549 1.91 7.87 3.58
CA LYS A 549 2.82 7.59 2.46
C LYS A 549 3.71 8.79 2.11
N GLU A 550 3.18 10.01 2.15
CA GLU A 550 3.95 11.24 1.97
C GLU A 550 4.96 11.45 3.12
N ARG A 551 4.50 11.31 4.37
CA ARG A 551 5.34 11.44 5.58
C ARG A 551 6.48 10.42 5.60
N ILE A 552 6.23 9.19 5.15
CA ILE A 552 7.26 8.15 5.00
C ILE A 552 8.27 8.52 3.93
N LEU A 553 7.84 9.00 2.76
CA LEU A 553 8.76 9.38 1.68
C LEU A 553 9.69 10.53 2.11
N LYS A 554 9.13 11.55 2.78
CA LYS A 554 9.91 12.66 3.37
C LYS A 554 10.86 12.16 4.47
N ARG A 555 10.40 11.27 5.36
CA ARG A 555 11.26 10.65 6.40
C ARG A 555 12.34 9.74 5.81
N PHE A 556 12.09 9.04 4.71
CA PHE A 556 13.10 8.24 4.00
C PHE A 556 14.22 9.11 3.44
N LEU A 557 13.87 10.17 2.70
CA LEU A 557 14.83 11.13 2.16
C LEU A 557 15.61 11.85 3.29
N LEU A 558 14.96 12.15 4.41
CA LEU A 558 15.62 12.69 5.61
C LEU A 558 16.50 11.66 6.35
N SER A 559 16.15 10.37 6.34
CA SER A 559 16.96 9.33 7.00
C SER A 559 18.32 9.14 6.32
N GLN A 560 18.40 9.38 5.00
CA GLN A 560 19.66 9.37 4.27
C GLN A 560 20.54 10.60 4.57
N LYS A 561 20.02 11.68 5.17
CA LYS A 561 20.68 12.98 5.35
C LYS A 561 22.05 12.93 6.03
N HIS A 562 22.31 11.91 6.85
CA HIS A 562 23.62 11.70 7.48
C HIS A 562 24.74 11.30 6.48
N ILE A 563 24.36 10.84 5.28
CA ILE A 563 25.24 10.51 4.14
C ILE A 563 24.94 11.42 2.94
N VAL A 564 23.67 11.58 2.55
CA VAL A 564 23.26 12.33 1.35
C VAL A 564 21.85 12.92 1.49
N TYR A 565 21.62 14.12 0.95
CA TYR A 565 20.28 14.69 0.77
C TYR A 565 20.23 15.71 -0.38
N THR A 566 19.03 16.18 -0.71
CA THR A 566 18.80 17.23 -1.72
C THR A 566 18.10 18.47 -1.16
N GLU A 567 18.35 19.61 -1.80
CA GLU A 567 17.63 20.87 -1.59
C GLU A 567 17.16 21.43 -2.95
N PRO A 568 15.84 21.58 -3.20
CA PRO A 568 14.75 21.11 -2.34
C PRO A 568 14.74 19.57 -2.19
N LEU A 569 14.17 19.08 -1.09
CA LEU A 569 14.06 17.64 -0.80
C LEU A 569 13.19 16.93 -1.84
N ASP A 570 12.04 17.54 -2.18
CA ASP A 570 11.12 17.06 -3.21
C ASP A 570 11.58 17.56 -4.59
N VAL A 571 12.56 16.87 -5.19
CA VAL A 571 13.20 17.26 -6.47
C VAL A 571 12.18 17.32 -7.62
N GLN A 572 12.07 18.46 -8.29
CA GLN A 572 11.12 18.69 -9.40
C GLN A 572 11.81 18.70 -10.77
N ALA A 573 11.17 18.08 -11.76
CA ALA A 573 11.57 18.13 -13.16
C ALA A 573 11.52 19.56 -13.71
N GLY A 574 12.53 19.95 -14.50
CA GLY A 574 12.71 21.31 -15.02
C GLY A 574 13.37 22.31 -14.06
N ASN A 575 13.47 21.99 -12.76
CA ASN A 575 14.13 22.84 -11.76
C ASN A 575 15.60 22.46 -11.55
N LYS A 576 16.30 23.17 -10.67
CA LYS A 576 17.62 22.77 -10.16
C LYS A 576 17.47 22.11 -8.78
N ALA A 577 18.31 21.12 -8.50
CA ALA A 577 18.46 20.53 -7.17
C ALA A 577 19.92 20.57 -6.74
N THR A 578 20.17 20.87 -5.46
CA THR A 578 21.49 20.83 -4.86
C THR A 578 21.64 19.53 -4.09
N VAL A 579 22.58 18.68 -4.49
CA VAL A 579 22.93 17.43 -3.80
C VAL A 579 23.98 17.75 -2.76
N PHE A 580 23.72 17.39 -1.51
CA PHE A 580 24.66 17.45 -0.39
C PHE A 580 25.10 16.04 -0.02
N TYR A 581 26.38 15.85 0.29
CA TYR A 581 27.00 14.57 0.61
C TYR A 581 28.01 14.70 1.76
N ASN A 582 28.05 13.74 2.68
CA ASN A 582 28.95 13.71 3.83
C ASN A 582 29.99 12.60 3.67
N PRO A 583 31.21 12.89 3.16
CA PRO A 583 32.24 11.87 2.96
C PRO A 583 32.70 11.21 4.26
N ALA A 584 32.60 11.88 5.41
CA ALA A 584 33.09 11.35 6.69
C ALA A 584 32.37 10.04 7.13
N ASN A 585 31.13 9.84 6.68
CA ASN A 585 30.31 8.68 6.99
C ASN A 585 30.41 7.55 5.94
N THR A 586 31.37 7.61 5.00
CA THR A 586 31.44 6.73 3.83
C THR A 586 32.87 6.20 3.57
N VAL A 587 33.02 5.39 2.52
CA VAL A 587 34.34 4.95 2.02
C VAL A 587 35.23 6.11 1.50
N LEU A 588 34.67 7.31 1.29
CA LEU A 588 35.42 8.51 0.90
C LEU A 588 35.85 9.38 2.09
N ASN A 589 35.79 8.87 3.32
CA ASN A 589 36.28 9.57 4.51
C ASN A 589 37.79 9.89 4.37
N GLY A 590 38.17 11.12 4.74
CA GLY A 590 39.55 11.62 4.69
C GLY A 590 40.10 11.86 3.27
N LYS A 591 39.29 11.74 2.21
CA LYS A 591 39.72 12.02 0.84
C LYS A 591 39.85 13.54 0.59
N PRO A 592 40.86 13.98 -0.20
CA PRO A 592 41.09 15.40 -0.44
C PRO A 592 40.08 16.03 -1.41
N GLU A 593 39.43 15.22 -2.24
CA GLU A 593 38.40 15.62 -3.19
C GLU A 593 37.26 14.61 -3.20
N VAL A 594 36.07 15.08 -3.61
CA VAL A 594 34.91 14.26 -3.90
C VAL A 594 34.29 14.77 -5.19
N TRP A 595 34.01 13.87 -6.12
CA TRP A 595 33.45 14.14 -7.42
C TRP A 595 32.07 13.47 -7.54
N PHE A 596 31.04 14.27 -7.80
CA PHE A 596 29.71 13.81 -8.13
C PHE A 596 29.68 13.33 -9.59
N ARG A 597 29.17 12.11 -9.81
CA ARG A 597 28.84 11.59 -11.14
C ARG A 597 27.36 11.26 -11.14
N GLY A 598 26.59 11.96 -11.97
CA GLY A 598 25.15 11.77 -12.04
C GLY A 598 24.64 11.45 -13.44
N SER A 599 23.40 10.99 -13.49
CA SER A 599 22.57 10.83 -14.69
C SER A 599 21.11 10.91 -14.26
N PHE A 600 20.19 10.63 -15.17
CA PHE A 600 18.77 10.53 -14.88
C PHE A 600 18.19 9.23 -15.46
N ASN A 601 16.99 8.89 -15.00
CA ASN A 601 16.17 7.80 -15.52
C ASN A 601 16.89 6.44 -15.51
N ARG A 602 17.41 6.04 -14.34
CA ARG A 602 18.16 4.78 -14.12
C ARG A 602 19.40 4.68 -15.00
N TRP A 603 20.13 5.80 -15.10
CA TRP A 603 21.28 6.03 -15.99
C TRP A 603 20.98 6.00 -17.50
N THR A 604 19.71 5.89 -17.93
CA THR A 604 19.31 5.74 -19.34
C THR A 604 18.84 7.03 -20.04
N HIS A 605 18.96 8.19 -19.39
CA HIS A 605 18.52 9.48 -19.97
C HIS A 605 19.20 9.80 -21.31
N ARG A 606 18.43 10.38 -22.25
CA ARG A 606 18.84 10.60 -23.64
C ARG A 606 20.01 11.58 -23.82
N LYS A 607 20.27 12.45 -22.84
CA LYS A 607 21.43 13.36 -22.83
C LYS A 607 22.69 12.71 -22.25
N GLY A 608 22.61 11.43 -21.84
CA GLY A 608 23.70 10.66 -21.26
C GLY A 608 24.00 11.01 -19.80
N PRO A 609 25.04 10.40 -19.20
CA PRO A 609 25.56 10.84 -17.91
C PRO A 609 26.03 12.29 -17.97
N LEU A 610 25.88 12.99 -16.85
CA LEU A 610 26.44 14.31 -16.63
C LEU A 610 27.96 14.24 -16.63
N GLN A 611 28.62 15.31 -17.08
CA GLN A 611 30.06 15.49 -16.86
C GLN A 611 30.34 15.46 -15.34
N PRO A 612 31.43 14.82 -14.87
CA PRO A 612 31.77 14.78 -13.45
C PRO A 612 31.88 16.19 -12.87
N GLN A 613 31.38 16.38 -11.65
CA GLN A 613 31.39 17.67 -10.97
C GLN A 613 32.12 17.56 -9.63
N LYS A 614 33.20 18.33 -9.47
CA LYS A 614 33.88 18.46 -8.18
C LYS A 614 32.92 19.09 -7.17
N MET A 615 32.70 18.41 -6.05
CA MET A 615 31.82 18.92 -5.00
C MET A 615 32.54 19.99 -4.16
N LEU A 616 31.79 21.02 -3.78
CA LEU A 616 32.29 22.19 -3.05
C LEU A 616 31.90 22.10 -1.57
N PRO A 617 32.70 22.58 -0.61
CA PRO A 617 32.30 22.59 0.80
C PRO A 617 30.95 23.28 1.04
N ALA A 618 30.11 22.69 1.89
CA ALA A 618 28.85 23.29 2.34
C ALA A 618 29.07 24.08 3.65
N GLU A 619 28.19 25.06 3.90
CA GLU A 619 28.28 25.96 5.06
C GLU A 619 28.15 25.25 6.43
N ASN A 620 27.65 24.01 6.45
CA ASN A 620 27.58 23.16 7.64
C ASN A 620 28.91 22.44 7.97
N GLY A 621 29.96 22.61 7.16
CA GLY A 621 31.33 22.13 7.39
C GLY A 621 31.55 20.61 7.24
N SER A 622 30.53 19.79 7.48
CA SER A 622 30.59 18.32 7.37
C SER A 622 30.24 17.80 5.98
N HIS A 623 29.50 18.56 5.17
CA HIS A 623 29.06 18.14 3.85
C HIS A 623 29.81 18.88 2.73
N VAL A 624 29.85 18.26 1.56
CA VAL A 624 30.14 18.87 0.27
C VAL A 624 28.86 18.91 -0.57
N LYS A 625 28.74 19.86 -1.50
CA LYS A 625 27.55 20.09 -2.34
C LYS A 625 27.88 20.34 -3.81
N THR A 626 26.95 19.99 -4.70
CA THR A 626 26.88 20.49 -6.09
C THR A 626 25.43 20.71 -6.53
N THR A 627 25.20 21.57 -7.51
CA THR A 627 23.86 21.93 -8.00
C THR A 627 23.67 21.49 -9.45
N VAL A 628 22.64 20.66 -9.68
CA VAL A 628 22.37 19.97 -10.94
C VAL A 628 21.04 20.46 -11.55
N PRO A 629 20.98 20.78 -12.85
CA PRO A 629 19.72 21.02 -13.55
C PRO A 629 19.01 19.70 -13.87
N VAL A 630 17.72 19.61 -13.56
CA VAL A 630 16.91 18.38 -13.68
C VAL A 630 16.06 18.46 -14.96
N PRO A 631 16.18 17.52 -15.92
CA PRO A 631 15.38 17.53 -17.16
C PRO A 631 13.86 17.45 -16.94
N LEU A 632 13.07 17.97 -17.88
CA LEU A 632 11.59 17.86 -17.87
C LEU A 632 11.10 16.41 -18.03
N ASP A 633 11.90 15.53 -18.64
CA ASP A 633 11.63 14.10 -18.77
C ASP A 633 12.33 13.24 -17.70
N ALA A 634 12.90 13.85 -16.65
CA ALA A 634 13.45 13.09 -15.52
C ALA A 634 12.33 12.62 -14.57
N TYR A 635 12.36 11.32 -14.24
CA TYR A 635 11.56 10.71 -13.16
C TYR A 635 12.44 10.17 -12.02
N MET A 636 13.75 10.07 -12.24
CA MET A 636 14.76 9.67 -11.27
C MET A 636 16.05 10.43 -11.53
N MET A 637 16.75 10.83 -10.47
CA MET A 637 18.14 11.29 -10.51
C MET A 637 19.01 10.19 -9.91
N ASP A 638 20.01 9.75 -10.67
CA ASP A 638 20.88 8.62 -10.32
C ASP A 638 22.32 9.13 -10.17
N PHE A 639 23.04 8.72 -9.14
CA PHE A 639 24.42 9.19 -8.96
C PHE A 639 25.28 8.29 -8.07
N VAL A 640 26.59 8.48 -8.19
CA VAL A 640 27.65 7.92 -7.34
C VAL A 640 28.70 8.98 -7.07
N PHE A 641 29.52 8.78 -6.05
CA PHE A 641 30.63 9.68 -5.70
C PHE A 641 31.96 8.98 -5.97
N SER A 642 32.98 9.72 -6.44
CA SER A 642 34.33 9.19 -6.66
C SER A 642 35.42 10.11 -6.11
N GLU A 643 36.58 9.53 -5.83
CA GLU A 643 37.77 10.24 -5.34
C GLU A 643 38.35 11.24 -6.34
N THR A 644 38.30 10.97 -7.65
CA THR A 644 38.82 11.87 -8.71
C THR A 644 37.86 12.02 -9.89
N GLU A 645 38.19 12.93 -10.82
CA GLU A 645 37.47 13.17 -12.09
C GLU A 645 37.51 11.97 -13.05
N ASP A 646 38.62 11.23 -13.09
CA ASP A 646 38.78 10.02 -13.92
C ASP A 646 38.27 8.74 -13.25
N GLY A 647 38.31 8.65 -11.91
CA GLY A 647 37.80 7.49 -11.17
C GLY A 647 38.33 7.39 -9.74
N GLY A 648 39.01 6.29 -9.43
CA GLY A 648 39.58 5.99 -8.11
C GLY A 648 38.64 5.15 -7.24
N LEU A 649 38.64 5.40 -5.92
CA LEU A 649 37.65 4.81 -5.03
C LEU A 649 36.26 5.41 -5.31
N PHE A 650 35.23 4.57 -5.35
CA PHE A 650 33.84 4.97 -5.52
C PHE A 650 33.06 4.71 -4.24
N ASP A 651 32.21 5.66 -3.84
CA ASP A 651 31.01 5.35 -3.08
C ASP A 651 29.83 5.17 -4.05
N ASN A 652 29.41 3.92 -4.19
CA ASN A 652 28.26 3.50 -4.98
C ASN A 652 27.22 2.78 -4.10
N ASN A 653 27.15 3.10 -2.81
CA ASN A 653 26.16 2.52 -1.88
C ASN A 653 26.17 0.97 -1.92
N ASN A 654 27.35 0.36 -1.77
CA ASN A 654 27.59 -1.08 -1.88
C ASN A 654 27.13 -1.73 -3.21
N GLY A 655 27.17 -0.98 -4.32
CA GLY A 655 26.75 -1.44 -5.65
C GLY A 655 25.27 -1.25 -5.96
N MET A 656 24.56 -0.48 -5.13
CA MET A 656 23.15 -0.10 -5.33
C MET A 656 22.97 1.27 -5.99
N ASP A 657 24.04 2.07 -6.06
CA ASP A 657 24.06 3.52 -6.34
C ASP A 657 23.17 4.35 -5.37
N TYR A 658 23.16 5.67 -5.57
CA TYR A 658 22.22 6.59 -4.95
C TYR A 658 21.15 7.01 -5.97
N HIS A 659 19.90 7.02 -5.54
CA HIS A 659 18.74 7.28 -6.39
C HIS A 659 17.74 8.18 -5.65
N ILE A 660 17.36 9.31 -6.27
CA ILE A 660 16.39 10.27 -5.73
C ILE A 660 15.24 10.45 -6.74
N PRO A 661 13.98 10.20 -6.35
CA PRO A 661 12.83 10.39 -7.22
C PRO A 661 12.71 11.83 -7.72
N VAL A 662 12.26 12.00 -8.97
CA VAL A 662 11.97 13.31 -9.55
C VAL A 662 10.46 13.42 -9.82
N PHE A 663 9.84 14.44 -9.24
CA PHE A 663 8.42 14.74 -9.39
C PHE A 663 8.15 15.66 -10.58
N GLY A 664 6.92 15.64 -11.11
CA GLY A 664 6.51 16.51 -12.23
C GLY A 664 7.05 16.12 -13.62
N GLY A 665 7.78 15.00 -13.74
CA GLY A 665 8.35 14.52 -15.00
C GLY A 665 7.30 14.13 -16.06
N VAL A 666 7.56 14.52 -17.32
CA VAL A 666 6.72 14.21 -18.49
C VAL A 666 6.85 12.74 -18.93
N ALA A 667 7.92 12.08 -18.50
CA ALA A 667 8.12 10.63 -18.56
C ALA A 667 7.93 10.00 -17.16
N LYS A 668 7.66 8.70 -17.12
CA LYS A 668 7.56 7.89 -15.90
C LYS A 668 8.51 6.69 -16.00
N GLU A 669 8.88 6.11 -14.85
CA GLU A 669 9.63 4.85 -14.85
C GLU A 669 8.81 3.76 -15.56
N PRO A 670 9.39 3.02 -16.52
CA PRO A 670 8.67 1.91 -17.16
C PRO A 670 8.40 0.80 -16.13
N PRO A 671 7.23 0.13 -16.19
CA PRO A 671 6.94 -1.00 -15.32
C PRO A 671 7.98 -2.11 -15.56
N MET A 672 8.29 -2.85 -14.49
CA MET A 672 9.10 -4.07 -14.56
C MET A 672 8.19 -5.27 -14.33
N ASN A 673 8.51 -6.40 -14.94
CA ASN A 673 7.73 -7.63 -14.82
C ASN A 673 8.45 -8.57 -13.85
N ILE A 674 7.84 -8.82 -12.69
CA ILE A 674 8.45 -9.52 -11.55
C ILE A 674 7.63 -10.78 -11.26
N VAL A 675 8.30 -11.93 -11.11
CA VAL A 675 7.65 -13.23 -10.86
C VAL A 675 8.06 -13.80 -9.51
N GLY A 676 7.10 -14.14 -8.65
CA GLY A 676 7.33 -14.51 -7.24
C GLY A 676 6.71 -15.84 -6.75
N GLY A 677 6.88 -16.13 -5.45
CA GLY A 677 6.36 -17.32 -4.74
C GLY A 677 5.32 -16.98 -3.64
N LEU A 678 5.07 -17.90 -2.69
CA LEU A 678 4.03 -17.72 -1.64
C LEU A 678 4.60 -17.44 -0.24
N GLY A 679 3.94 -16.50 0.43
CA GLY A 679 3.91 -16.25 1.86
C GLY A 679 3.22 -14.91 2.11
N ASP A 680 2.72 -14.63 3.32
CA ASP A 680 2.05 -13.35 3.64
C ASP A 680 2.96 -12.16 3.29
N VAL A 681 4.25 -12.30 3.59
CA VAL A 681 5.36 -11.43 3.21
C VAL A 681 5.42 -11.19 1.70
N VAL A 682 5.25 -12.23 0.88
CA VAL A 682 5.35 -12.11 -0.58
C VAL A 682 4.09 -11.47 -1.17
N THR A 683 2.89 -11.85 -0.73
CA THR A 683 1.64 -11.23 -1.18
C THR A 683 1.62 -9.72 -0.89
N SER A 684 2.07 -9.32 0.30
CA SER A 684 2.09 -7.92 0.74
C SER A 684 3.19 -7.11 0.05
N LEU A 685 4.39 -7.69 -0.15
CA LEU A 685 5.44 -7.10 -0.98
C LEU A 685 4.97 -6.95 -2.44
N SER A 686 4.29 -7.95 -3.00
CA SER A 686 3.72 -7.89 -4.36
C SER A 686 2.71 -6.76 -4.50
N ARG A 687 1.85 -6.52 -3.49
CA ARG A 687 0.92 -5.36 -3.48
C ARG A 687 1.68 -4.04 -3.44
N ALA A 688 2.63 -3.88 -2.52
CA ALA A 688 3.41 -2.65 -2.43
C ALA A 688 4.25 -2.36 -3.69
N VAL A 689 4.75 -3.39 -4.38
CA VAL A 689 5.45 -3.26 -5.67
C VAL A 689 4.47 -2.95 -6.82
N GLN A 690 3.25 -3.46 -6.77
CA GLN A 690 2.16 -3.07 -7.69
C GLN A 690 1.71 -1.62 -7.46
N ASP A 691 1.65 -1.15 -6.21
CA ASP A 691 1.38 0.23 -5.81
C ASP A 691 2.53 1.21 -6.15
N LEU A 692 3.68 0.68 -6.58
CA LEU A 692 4.79 1.42 -7.21
C LEU A 692 4.74 1.36 -8.76
N ASN A 693 3.63 0.88 -9.34
CA ASN A 693 3.39 0.78 -10.79
C ASN A 693 4.33 -0.20 -11.51
N HIS A 694 4.63 -1.35 -10.89
CA HIS A 694 5.28 -2.49 -11.56
C HIS A 694 4.32 -3.70 -11.66
N HIS A 695 4.58 -4.61 -12.61
CA HIS A 695 3.76 -5.81 -12.81
C HIS A 695 4.31 -6.97 -11.99
N VAL A 696 3.46 -7.61 -11.19
CA VAL A 696 3.85 -8.73 -10.33
C VAL A 696 2.89 -9.90 -10.52
N ASP A 697 3.45 -11.05 -10.88
CA ASP A 697 2.75 -12.32 -11.03
C ASP A 697 3.35 -13.36 -10.06
N ILE A 698 2.52 -14.17 -9.42
CA ILE A 698 2.98 -15.23 -8.51
C ILE A 698 2.75 -16.59 -9.17
N ILE A 699 3.75 -17.49 -9.15
CA ILE A 699 3.63 -18.86 -9.67
C ILE A 699 3.72 -19.85 -8.51
N LEU A 700 2.74 -20.75 -8.38
CA LEU A 700 2.65 -21.73 -7.28
C LEU A 700 2.29 -23.13 -7.78
N PRO A 701 2.57 -24.19 -7.00
CA PRO A 701 1.91 -25.47 -7.17
C PRO A 701 0.41 -25.37 -6.82
N LYS A 702 -0.46 -26.05 -7.57
CA LYS A 702 -1.86 -26.25 -7.18
C LYS A 702 -1.96 -27.39 -6.17
N TYR A 703 -1.80 -27.07 -4.88
CA TYR A 703 -1.97 -28.01 -3.77
C TYR A 703 -3.42 -28.46 -3.61
N ASP A 704 -3.62 -29.68 -3.15
CA ASP A 704 -4.94 -30.25 -2.80
C ASP A 704 -5.57 -29.65 -1.53
N CYS A 705 -4.74 -29.16 -0.62
CA CYS A 705 -5.10 -28.68 0.71
C CYS A 705 -5.33 -27.15 0.81
N LEU A 706 -5.36 -26.43 -0.31
CA LEU A 706 -5.70 -25.00 -0.35
C LEU A 706 -7.18 -24.79 -0.65
N ASN A 707 -7.79 -23.79 0.01
CA ASN A 707 -9.15 -23.36 -0.31
C ASN A 707 -9.16 -22.37 -1.48
N PHE A 708 -9.50 -22.86 -2.68
CA PHE A 708 -9.57 -22.03 -3.89
C PHE A 708 -10.81 -21.12 -3.96
N SER A 709 -11.82 -21.26 -3.10
CA SER A 709 -13.01 -20.39 -3.15
C SER A 709 -12.74 -18.92 -2.80
N ASN A 710 -11.59 -18.64 -2.17
CA ASN A 710 -11.11 -17.30 -1.87
C ASN A 710 -10.37 -16.64 -3.05
N VAL A 711 -10.04 -17.39 -4.11
CA VAL A 711 -9.33 -16.87 -5.28
C VAL A 711 -10.34 -16.27 -6.26
N LYS A 712 -10.26 -14.96 -6.49
CA LYS A 712 -11.13 -14.24 -7.43
C LYS A 712 -10.75 -14.62 -8.87
N GLU A 713 -11.72 -14.62 -9.78
CA GLU A 713 -11.50 -14.92 -11.21
C GLU A 713 -10.81 -16.29 -11.47
N PHE A 714 -10.94 -17.26 -10.55
CA PHE A 714 -10.23 -18.53 -10.63
C PHE A 714 -10.73 -19.41 -11.79
N GLN A 715 -9.89 -19.55 -12.82
CA GLN A 715 -10.24 -20.21 -14.08
C GLN A 715 -9.06 -20.99 -14.67
N TYR A 716 -9.37 -21.95 -15.54
CA TYR A 716 -8.35 -22.63 -16.35
C TYR A 716 -7.79 -21.67 -17.40
N ASN A 717 -6.47 -21.59 -17.54
CA ASN A 717 -5.79 -20.73 -18.51
C ASN A 717 -5.28 -21.50 -19.73
N ARG A 718 -4.48 -22.55 -19.49
CA ARG A 718 -3.87 -23.41 -20.52
C ARG A 718 -3.31 -24.69 -19.91
N SER A 719 -2.78 -25.59 -20.72
CA SER A 719 -1.89 -26.67 -20.26
C SER A 719 -0.66 -26.77 -21.14
N PHE A 720 0.37 -27.44 -20.61
CA PHE A 720 1.60 -27.77 -21.33
C PHE A 720 2.12 -29.13 -20.85
N SER A 721 2.98 -29.78 -21.65
CA SER A 721 3.53 -31.10 -21.32
C SER A 721 4.98 -30.97 -20.89
N TRP A 722 5.30 -31.45 -19.69
CA TRP A 722 6.67 -31.50 -19.19
C TRP A 722 6.89 -32.65 -18.20
N GLY A 723 8.12 -33.18 -18.11
CA GLY A 723 8.47 -34.21 -17.13
C GLY A 723 7.68 -35.53 -17.28
N GLY A 724 7.16 -35.82 -18.48
CA GLY A 724 6.33 -37.00 -18.75
C GLY A 724 4.87 -36.88 -18.29
N THR A 725 4.38 -35.67 -17.98
CA THR A 725 2.97 -35.43 -17.58
C THR A 725 2.43 -34.14 -18.19
N GLU A 726 1.10 -34.02 -18.26
CA GLU A 726 0.44 -32.74 -18.51
C GLU A 726 0.50 -31.89 -17.23
N ILE A 727 0.71 -30.59 -17.39
CA ILE A 727 0.65 -29.59 -16.33
C ILE A 727 -0.42 -28.57 -16.72
N LYS A 728 -1.52 -28.53 -15.95
CA LYS A 728 -2.60 -27.56 -16.16
C LYS A 728 -2.28 -26.28 -15.40
N VAL A 729 -2.45 -25.15 -16.08
CA VAL A 729 -2.23 -23.82 -15.54
C VAL A 729 -3.60 -23.22 -15.24
N TRP A 730 -3.84 -22.97 -13.96
CA TRP A 730 -4.99 -22.20 -13.49
C TRP A 730 -4.53 -20.76 -13.19
N PHE A 731 -5.40 -19.79 -13.45
CA PHE A 731 -5.15 -18.37 -13.16
C PHE A 731 -6.23 -17.85 -12.23
N GLY A 732 -5.89 -16.90 -11.35
CA GLY A 732 -6.85 -16.10 -10.59
C GLY A 732 -6.16 -14.96 -9.85
N LYS A 733 -6.90 -14.21 -9.04
CA LYS A 733 -6.39 -13.09 -8.25
C LYS A 733 -6.54 -13.33 -6.75
N VAL A 734 -5.49 -13.03 -5.99
CA VAL A 734 -5.44 -13.08 -4.52
C VAL A 734 -5.04 -11.69 -4.03
N GLU A 735 -5.91 -11.03 -3.25
CA GLU A 735 -5.75 -9.63 -2.83
C GLU A 735 -5.26 -8.65 -3.91
N GLY A 736 -5.81 -8.80 -5.13
CA GLY A 736 -5.49 -7.99 -6.31
C GLY A 736 -4.36 -8.55 -7.18
N ILE A 737 -3.48 -9.36 -6.62
CA ILE A 737 -2.28 -9.89 -7.29
C ILE A 737 -2.64 -11.07 -8.18
N SER A 738 -2.07 -11.10 -9.40
CA SER A 738 -2.17 -12.23 -10.33
C SER A 738 -1.45 -13.47 -9.80
N VAL A 739 -2.12 -14.62 -9.81
CA VAL A 739 -1.54 -15.89 -9.36
C VAL A 739 -1.82 -17.01 -10.38
N TYR A 740 -0.75 -17.68 -10.81
CA TYR A 740 -0.76 -18.87 -11.64
C TYR A 740 -0.51 -20.13 -10.79
N PHE A 741 -1.41 -21.11 -10.85
CA PHE A 741 -1.31 -22.36 -10.12
C PHE A 741 -1.05 -23.53 -11.08
N LEU A 742 0.09 -24.19 -10.93
CA LEU A 742 0.56 -25.31 -11.76
C LEU A 742 0.10 -26.65 -11.18
N GLU A 743 -0.71 -27.38 -11.94
CA GLU A 743 -1.33 -28.66 -11.55
C GLU A 743 -0.80 -29.81 -12.42
N PRO A 744 0.34 -30.42 -12.06
CA PRO A 744 0.84 -31.60 -12.77
C PRO A 744 -0.08 -32.79 -12.50
N GLN A 745 -0.54 -33.43 -13.58
CA GLN A 745 -1.50 -34.53 -13.50
C GLN A 745 -0.88 -35.82 -12.90
N ASN A 746 0.44 -35.84 -12.67
CA ASN A 746 1.17 -36.85 -11.86
C ASN A 746 0.82 -36.84 -10.36
N ARG A 747 0.03 -35.86 -9.90
CA ARG A 747 -0.47 -35.71 -8.51
C ARG A 747 0.60 -35.44 -7.44
N PHE A 748 1.79 -34.93 -7.78
CA PHE A 748 2.84 -34.56 -6.80
C PHE A 748 2.39 -33.57 -5.70
N PHE A 749 1.32 -32.81 -5.92
CA PHE A 749 0.78 -31.84 -4.96
C PHE A 749 -0.53 -32.29 -4.29
N TYR A 750 -0.91 -33.57 -4.44
CA TYR A 750 -2.02 -34.20 -3.74
C TYR A 750 -1.50 -34.98 -2.52
N ALA A 751 -1.08 -34.23 -1.49
CA ALA A 751 -0.39 -34.77 -0.31
C ALA A 751 -1.05 -34.40 1.03
N GLY A 752 -2.19 -33.70 1.01
CA GLY A 752 -2.86 -33.17 2.19
C GLY A 752 -2.04 -32.12 2.99
N CYS A 753 -0.90 -31.68 2.46
CA CYS A 753 -0.06 -30.65 3.06
C CYS A 753 0.94 -30.03 2.07
N VAL A 754 1.34 -28.79 2.38
CA VAL A 754 2.36 -28.03 1.63
C VAL A 754 3.76 -28.61 1.88
N TYR A 755 4.17 -28.70 3.15
CA TYR A 755 5.48 -29.15 3.60
C TYR A 755 5.40 -30.33 4.57
N GLY A 756 6.49 -31.09 4.68
CA GLY A 756 6.66 -32.20 5.61
C GLY A 756 6.54 -33.59 4.97
N CYS A 757 6.53 -33.68 3.64
CA CYS A 757 6.50 -34.97 2.93
C CYS A 757 7.92 -35.50 2.71
N LYS A 758 8.10 -36.84 2.74
CA LYS A 758 9.41 -37.48 2.56
C LYS A 758 10.08 -37.16 1.22
N ASN A 759 9.30 -36.78 0.22
CA ASN A 759 9.73 -36.46 -1.14
C ASN A 759 9.63 -34.95 -1.47
N ASP A 760 9.62 -34.05 -0.46
CA ASP A 760 9.51 -32.60 -0.69
C ASP A 760 10.56 -32.07 -1.67
N ALA A 761 11.83 -32.52 -1.58
CA ALA A 761 12.87 -32.11 -2.52
C ALA A 761 12.55 -32.49 -3.99
N GLU A 762 11.87 -33.60 -4.22
CA GLU A 762 11.41 -34.03 -5.55
C GLU A 762 10.20 -33.20 -6.01
N ARG A 763 9.22 -32.98 -5.12
CA ARG A 763 8.03 -32.14 -5.39
C ARG A 763 8.45 -30.73 -5.79
N PHE A 764 9.25 -30.07 -4.96
CA PHE A 764 9.72 -28.70 -5.20
C PHE A 764 10.69 -28.62 -6.38
N GLY A 765 11.59 -29.60 -6.55
CA GLY A 765 12.47 -29.68 -7.73
C GLY A 765 11.71 -29.83 -9.06
N PHE A 766 10.62 -30.61 -9.07
CA PHE A 766 9.71 -30.73 -10.21
C PHE A 766 9.00 -29.39 -10.47
N PHE A 767 8.44 -28.76 -9.44
CA PHE A 767 7.75 -27.46 -9.56
C PHE A 767 8.66 -26.37 -10.11
N CYS A 768 9.90 -26.26 -9.62
CA CYS A 768 10.85 -25.24 -10.09
C CYS A 768 11.15 -25.35 -11.59
N ARG A 769 11.26 -26.58 -12.11
CA ARG A 769 11.38 -26.82 -13.56
C ARG A 769 10.07 -26.49 -14.27
N ALA A 770 8.93 -26.97 -13.78
CA ALA A 770 7.62 -26.66 -14.35
C ALA A 770 7.31 -25.14 -14.43
N ALA A 771 7.77 -24.34 -13.48
CA ALA A 771 7.64 -22.89 -13.50
C ALA A 771 8.50 -22.23 -14.60
N LEU A 772 9.75 -22.65 -14.75
CA LEU A 772 10.64 -22.18 -15.82
C LEU A 772 10.14 -22.59 -17.22
N GLU A 773 9.60 -23.81 -17.33
CA GLU A 773 8.94 -24.32 -18.54
C GLU A 773 7.66 -23.55 -18.87
N PHE A 774 6.84 -23.22 -17.87
CA PHE A 774 5.66 -22.38 -18.06
C PHE A 774 6.05 -20.98 -18.58
N LEU A 775 7.07 -20.34 -18.00
CA LEU A 775 7.59 -19.05 -18.49
C LEU A 775 8.05 -19.15 -19.95
N LEU A 776 8.88 -20.14 -20.28
CA LEU A 776 9.39 -20.37 -21.63
C LEU A 776 8.26 -20.65 -22.64
N GLN A 777 7.38 -21.61 -22.35
CA GLN A 777 6.34 -22.08 -23.27
C GLN A 777 5.13 -21.14 -23.36
N SER A 778 4.97 -20.19 -22.42
CA SER A 778 3.98 -19.12 -22.52
C SER A 778 4.46 -17.89 -23.31
N GLY A 779 5.78 -17.75 -23.52
CA GLY A 779 6.38 -16.52 -24.05
C GLY A 779 6.42 -15.39 -23.02
N PHE A 780 6.34 -15.71 -21.72
CA PHE A 780 6.39 -14.71 -20.65
C PHE A 780 7.86 -14.41 -20.31
N HIS A 781 8.28 -13.17 -20.57
CA HIS A 781 9.66 -12.72 -20.39
C HIS A 781 9.75 -11.75 -19.20
N PRO A 782 9.93 -12.24 -17.95
CA PRO A 782 10.06 -11.37 -16.79
C PRO A 782 11.40 -10.63 -16.82
N ASP A 783 11.44 -9.46 -16.19
CA ASP A 783 12.68 -8.76 -15.87
C ASP A 783 13.36 -9.42 -14.66
N ILE A 784 12.56 -9.84 -13.66
CA ILE A 784 13.02 -10.44 -12.41
C ILE A 784 12.25 -11.74 -12.12
N ILE A 785 12.98 -12.80 -11.80
CA ILE A 785 12.47 -14.01 -11.17
C ILE A 785 12.91 -13.96 -9.70
N HIS A 786 11.97 -13.68 -8.79
CA HIS A 786 12.22 -13.59 -7.37
C HIS A 786 11.89 -14.91 -6.69
N CYS A 787 12.93 -15.60 -6.24
CA CYS A 787 12.86 -16.86 -5.53
C CYS A 787 12.92 -16.63 -4.02
N HIS A 788 12.13 -17.39 -3.27
CA HIS A 788 12.07 -17.38 -1.80
C HIS A 788 12.33 -18.78 -1.24
N ASP A 789 13.29 -18.89 -0.31
CA ASP A 789 13.66 -20.11 0.42
C ASP A 789 14.02 -21.35 -0.43
N TRP A 790 14.46 -22.41 0.26
CA TRP A 790 14.89 -23.69 -0.32
C TRP A 790 13.86 -24.36 -1.25
N SER A 791 12.57 -24.07 -1.10
CA SER A 791 11.48 -24.65 -1.89
C SER A 791 11.35 -24.04 -3.29
N SER A 792 11.98 -22.87 -3.55
CA SER A 792 12.15 -22.31 -4.89
C SER A 792 13.61 -22.16 -5.33
N ALA A 793 14.57 -22.36 -4.42
CA ALA A 793 16.01 -22.36 -4.68
C ALA A 793 16.45 -23.08 -5.97
N PRO A 794 15.88 -24.24 -6.39
CA PRO A 794 16.25 -24.85 -7.66
C PRO A 794 16.08 -23.95 -8.89
N VAL A 795 15.10 -23.04 -8.90
CA VAL A 795 14.90 -22.10 -10.02
C VAL A 795 16.19 -21.33 -10.34
N ALA A 796 16.95 -20.91 -9.33
CA ALA A 796 18.12 -20.06 -9.51
C ALA A 796 19.25 -20.70 -10.33
N TRP A 797 19.62 -21.94 -10.03
CA TRP A 797 20.63 -22.64 -10.84
C TRP A 797 20.03 -23.19 -12.13
N LEU A 798 18.80 -23.73 -12.10
CA LEU A 798 18.16 -24.28 -13.29
C LEU A 798 17.96 -23.24 -14.39
N PHE A 799 17.57 -22.01 -14.02
CA PHE A 799 17.52 -20.86 -14.92
C PHE A 799 18.85 -20.63 -15.62
N LYS A 800 19.94 -20.54 -14.85
CA LYS A 800 21.30 -20.28 -15.34
C LYS A 800 21.85 -21.42 -16.20
N ASP A 801 21.63 -22.65 -15.77
CA ASP A 801 22.12 -23.89 -16.39
C ASP A 801 21.35 -24.26 -17.68
N HIS A 802 20.09 -23.83 -17.83
CA HIS A 802 19.19 -24.36 -18.88
C HIS A 802 18.28 -23.35 -19.60
N TYR A 803 17.91 -22.20 -19.03
CA TYR A 803 16.88 -21.31 -19.61
C TYR A 803 17.37 -19.91 -19.98
N MET A 804 18.45 -19.40 -19.37
CA MET A 804 19.04 -18.08 -19.67
C MET A 804 19.44 -17.93 -21.15
N HIS A 805 19.81 -19.02 -21.82
CA HIS A 805 20.16 -19.04 -23.25
C HIS A 805 18.98 -19.37 -24.17
N TYR A 806 17.83 -19.77 -23.63
CA TYR A 806 16.65 -20.21 -24.35
C TYR A 806 15.47 -19.31 -24.00
N GLY A 807 15.32 -18.21 -24.73
CA GLY A 807 14.20 -17.27 -24.61
C GLY A 807 14.24 -16.30 -23.41
N LEU A 808 14.77 -16.70 -22.25
CA LEU A 808 14.69 -15.89 -21.01
C LEU A 808 15.94 -15.04 -20.72
N SER A 809 16.73 -14.65 -21.73
CA SER A 809 18.04 -13.99 -21.58
C SER A 809 18.03 -12.61 -20.90
N LYS A 810 16.89 -11.92 -20.92
CA LYS A 810 16.71 -10.62 -20.23
C LYS A 810 16.48 -10.76 -18.72
N ALA A 811 15.92 -11.89 -18.26
CA ALA A 811 15.55 -12.09 -16.87
C ALA A 811 16.78 -12.18 -15.95
N ARG A 812 16.60 -11.78 -14.69
CA ARG A 812 17.58 -11.94 -13.61
C ARG A 812 16.95 -12.64 -12.42
N VAL A 813 17.76 -13.36 -11.66
CA VAL A 813 17.30 -14.09 -10.47
C VAL A 813 17.70 -13.32 -9.21
N VAL A 814 16.71 -13.04 -8.37
CA VAL A 814 16.91 -12.54 -7.01
C VAL A 814 16.46 -13.62 -6.02
N PHE A 815 17.26 -13.90 -4.99
CA PHE A 815 16.98 -14.96 -4.01
C PHE A 815 16.87 -14.42 -2.58
N THR A 816 15.70 -14.57 -1.94
CA THR A 816 15.46 -14.21 -0.54
C THR A 816 15.48 -15.43 0.37
N ILE A 817 16.29 -15.36 1.43
CA ILE A 817 16.28 -16.29 2.56
C ILE A 817 15.35 -15.74 3.64
N HIS A 818 14.28 -16.47 3.97
CA HIS A 818 13.45 -16.18 5.14
C HIS A 818 13.91 -16.95 6.37
N ASN A 819 14.52 -18.13 6.21
CA ASN A 819 15.16 -18.86 7.31
C ASN A 819 16.25 -19.84 6.83
N LEU A 820 17.51 -19.63 7.25
CA LEU A 820 18.66 -20.40 6.79
C LEU A 820 18.73 -21.85 7.32
N GLU A 821 18.01 -22.16 8.41
CA GLU A 821 17.97 -23.50 9.02
C GLU A 821 17.32 -24.57 8.13
N PHE A 822 16.51 -24.16 7.15
CA PHE A 822 15.77 -25.08 6.28
C PHE A 822 16.40 -25.14 4.89
N GLY A 823 16.98 -26.31 4.56
CA GLY A 823 17.49 -26.57 3.22
C GLY A 823 18.76 -25.79 2.85
N THR A 824 19.61 -25.47 3.83
CA THR A 824 20.86 -24.68 3.72
C THR A 824 21.74 -25.04 2.51
N HIS A 825 21.81 -26.32 2.13
CA HIS A 825 22.55 -26.78 0.94
C HIS A 825 21.95 -26.27 -0.38
N PHE A 826 20.62 -26.29 -0.52
CA PHE A 826 19.94 -25.73 -1.69
C PHE A 826 20.00 -24.20 -1.69
N ILE A 827 19.88 -23.57 -0.51
CA ILE A 827 20.07 -22.12 -0.33
C ILE A 827 21.45 -21.69 -0.84
N GLY A 828 22.53 -22.35 -0.39
CA GLY A 828 23.89 -22.02 -0.84
C GLY A 828 24.07 -22.13 -2.35
N LYS A 829 23.49 -23.16 -3.00
CA LYS A 829 23.52 -23.28 -4.46
C LYS A 829 22.70 -22.17 -5.16
N ALA A 830 21.56 -21.77 -4.59
CA ALA A 830 20.77 -20.67 -5.14
C ALA A 830 21.45 -19.31 -5.00
N VAL A 831 22.06 -19.02 -3.84
CA VAL A 831 22.86 -17.82 -3.59
C VAL A 831 24.07 -17.78 -4.54
N ALA A 832 24.73 -18.92 -4.80
CA ALA A 832 25.80 -19.00 -5.79
C ALA A 832 25.32 -18.63 -7.22
N SER A 833 24.18 -19.17 -7.65
CA SER A 833 23.66 -19.00 -9.01
C SER A 833 22.94 -17.67 -9.28
N SER A 834 22.25 -17.08 -8.30
CA SER A 834 21.48 -15.84 -8.47
C SER A 834 22.35 -14.61 -8.78
N ASP A 835 21.74 -13.56 -9.35
CA ASP A 835 22.43 -12.29 -9.65
C ASP A 835 22.54 -11.45 -8.37
N LYS A 836 21.44 -11.33 -7.61
CA LYS A 836 21.44 -10.77 -6.24
C LYS A 836 20.78 -11.71 -5.25
N SER A 837 21.12 -11.55 -3.98
CA SER A 837 20.55 -12.30 -2.86
C SER A 837 20.32 -11.39 -1.66
N THR A 838 19.36 -11.77 -0.80
CA THR A 838 18.99 -10.99 0.38
C THR A 838 18.41 -11.89 1.49
N THR A 839 18.31 -11.36 2.70
CA THR A 839 17.55 -11.94 3.80
C THR A 839 16.77 -10.86 4.54
N VAL A 840 15.85 -11.27 5.41
CA VAL A 840 14.74 -10.45 5.90
C VAL A 840 15.12 -9.47 7.04
N SER A 841 16.40 -9.14 7.20
CA SER A 841 16.95 -8.23 8.22
C SER A 841 18.42 -7.89 7.93
N ASN A 842 18.86 -6.69 8.29
CA ASN A 842 20.26 -6.26 8.24
C ASN A 842 21.12 -6.90 9.34
N THR A 843 20.61 -7.00 10.57
CA THR A 843 21.31 -7.71 11.64
C THR A 843 21.37 -9.22 11.38
N TYR A 844 20.29 -9.85 10.88
CA TYR A 844 20.33 -11.26 10.53
C TYR A 844 21.30 -11.54 9.36
N ALA A 845 21.37 -10.66 8.36
CA ALA A 845 22.37 -10.77 7.29
C ALA A 845 23.81 -10.81 7.84
N LYS A 846 24.11 -10.01 8.88
CA LYS A 846 25.39 -10.03 9.60
C LYS A 846 25.55 -11.30 10.43
N GLU A 847 24.53 -11.72 11.19
CA GLU A 847 24.54 -12.96 12.00
C GLU A 847 24.84 -14.21 11.14
N VAL A 848 24.28 -14.30 9.91
CA VAL A 848 24.51 -15.46 9.01
C VAL A 848 25.70 -15.31 8.07
N SER A 849 26.38 -14.16 8.05
CA SER A 849 27.45 -13.85 7.08
C SER A 849 28.60 -14.87 7.06
N GLY A 850 28.94 -15.42 8.23
CA GLY A 850 29.98 -16.45 8.39
C GLY A 850 29.56 -17.88 8.00
N ASN A 851 28.31 -18.10 7.58
CA ASN A 851 27.84 -19.43 7.16
C ASN A 851 28.50 -19.83 5.82
N PRO A 852 29.03 -21.06 5.64
CA PRO A 852 29.66 -21.49 4.40
C PRO A 852 28.77 -21.40 3.13
N ALA A 853 27.44 -21.36 3.28
CA ALA A 853 26.50 -21.16 2.18
C ALA A 853 26.42 -19.69 1.69
N ILE A 854 26.90 -18.73 2.50
CA ILE A 854 26.72 -17.28 2.33
C ILE A 854 28.06 -16.56 2.20
N ALA A 855 29.06 -16.92 3.01
CA ALA A 855 30.37 -16.26 3.08
C ALA A 855 31.09 -16.07 1.71
N PRO A 856 31.05 -17.02 0.75
CA PRO A 856 31.66 -16.83 -0.57
C PRO A 856 30.95 -15.80 -1.48
N HIS A 857 29.79 -15.28 -1.05
CA HIS A 857 28.85 -14.52 -1.89
C HIS A 857 28.39 -13.20 -1.24
N LEU A 858 29.06 -12.75 -0.17
CA LEU A 858 28.69 -11.54 0.59
C LEU A 858 28.59 -10.27 -0.27
N TYR A 859 29.40 -10.14 -1.32
CA TYR A 859 29.39 -9.03 -2.28
C TYR A 859 28.05 -8.86 -3.04
N LYS A 860 27.13 -9.82 -2.94
CA LYS A 860 25.78 -9.77 -3.52
C LYS A 860 24.69 -10.21 -2.53
N PHE A 861 24.97 -10.18 -1.23
CA PHE A 861 24.05 -10.60 -0.16
C PHE A 861 23.69 -9.41 0.74
N HIS A 862 22.40 -9.13 0.86
CA HIS A 862 21.86 -7.92 1.50
C HIS A 862 20.90 -8.27 2.66
N GLY A 863 20.55 -7.26 3.46
CA GLY A 863 19.47 -7.34 4.43
C GLY A 863 18.37 -6.35 4.09
N ILE A 864 17.12 -6.80 3.98
CA ILE A 864 15.94 -5.94 3.78
C ILE A 864 14.87 -6.38 4.78
N ILE A 865 14.48 -5.49 5.69
CA ILE A 865 13.50 -5.76 6.74
C ILE A 865 12.12 -5.97 6.11
N ASN A 866 11.32 -6.93 6.60
CA ASN A 866 9.94 -7.11 6.12
C ASN A 866 9.00 -6.02 6.65
N GLY A 867 8.02 -5.62 5.85
CA GLY A 867 6.85 -4.86 6.33
C GLY A 867 5.71 -5.76 6.84
N ILE A 868 4.68 -5.15 7.40
CA ILE A 868 3.37 -5.79 7.68
C ILE A 868 2.30 -5.31 6.70
N ASP A 869 1.27 -6.15 6.52
CA ASP A 869 0.08 -5.79 5.76
C ASP A 869 -0.88 -4.92 6.59
N GLN A 870 -0.94 -3.62 6.27
CA GLN A 870 -1.83 -2.66 6.93
C GLN A 870 -3.28 -2.67 6.40
N ASP A 871 -3.66 -3.63 5.54
CA ASP A 871 -5.08 -3.96 5.26
C ASP A 871 -5.59 -5.09 6.16
N ILE A 872 -4.69 -5.91 6.72
CA ILE A 872 -4.99 -6.97 7.69
C ILE A 872 -4.82 -6.44 9.12
N TRP A 873 -3.71 -5.76 9.39
CA TRP A 873 -3.31 -5.31 10.72
C TRP A 873 -3.62 -3.82 10.91
N ASP A 874 -4.91 -3.47 11.00
CA ASP A 874 -5.37 -2.10 11.14
C ASP A 874 -6.41 -1.91 12.26
N PRO A 875 -6.04 -1.44 13.48
CA PRO A 875 -7.00 -1.23 14.56
C PRO A 875 -8.11 -0.20 14.24
N TYR A 876 -7.99 0.58 13.16
CA TYR A 876 -9.09 1.43 12.72
C TYR A 876 -10.17 0.67 11.93
N ASN A 877 -9.84 -0.41 11.22
CA ASN A 877 -10.78 -1.17 10.38
C ASN A 877 -10.95 -2.65 10.77
N ASP A 878 -10.20 -3.13 11.76
CA ASP A 878 -10.34 -4.47 12.36
C ASP A 878 -11.76 -4.70 12.93
N LYS A 879 -12.22 -5.94 12.78
CA LYS A 879 -13.56 -6.44 13.12
C LYS A 879 -13.53 -7.47 14.25
N PHE A 880 -12.35 -7.83 14.74
CA PHE A 880 -12.14 -8.77 15.84
C PHE A 880 -11.91 -8.09 17.20
N ILE A 881 -11.87 -6.75 17.21
CA ILE A 881 -11.71 -5.89 18.39
C ILE A 881 -13.04 -5.14 18.69
N PRO A 882 -13.33 -4.80 19.95
CA PRO A 882 -14.64 -4.25 20.33
C PRO A 882 -14.84 -2.78 19.93
N ILE A 883 -13.76 -2.00 19.84
CA ILE A 883 -13.76 -0.58 19.47
C ILE A 883 -12.64 -0.37 18.44
N SER A 884 -12.94 0.33 17.33
CA SER A 884 -11.91 0.77 16.38
C SER A 884 -11.15 1.97 16.92
N TYR A 885 -9.82 1.99 16.82
CA TYR A 885 -8.98 3.06 17.36
C TYR A 885 -7.79 3.43 16.46
N THR A 886 -7.28 4.64 16.66
CA THR A 886 -6.04 5.18 16.06
C THR A 886 -5.02 5.44 17.17
N SER A 887 -3.90 6.10 16.86
CA SER A 887 -2.97 6.61 17.88
C SER A 887 -3.59 7.73 18.74
N GLU A 888 -4.69 8.34 18.28
CA GLU A 888 -5.37 9.47 18.94
C GLU A 888 -6.19 9.01 20.15
N ASN A 889 -6.84 7.83 20.07
CA ASN A 889 -7.65 7.25 21.14
C ASN A 889 -7.18 5.83 21.57
N VAL A 890 -5.87 5.56 21.41
CA VAL A 890 -5.25 4.26 21.72
C VAL A 890 -5.55 3.75 23.13
N VAL A 891 -5.59 4.62 24.14
CA VAL A 891 -5.82 4.21 25.54
C VAL A 891 -7.21 3.60 25.72
N GLU A 892 -8.25 4.24 25.16
CA GLU A 892 -9.65 3.76 25.22
C GLU A 892 -9.80 2.44 24.45
N GLY A 893 -9.27 2.39 23.22
CA GLY A 893 -9.35 1.21 22.36
C GLY A 893 -8.65 -0.01 22.95
N LYS A 894 -7.45 0.18 23.53
CA LYS A 894 -6.72 -0.88 24.23
C LYS A 894 -7.39 -1.29 25.54
N GLN A 895 -7.99 -0.38 26.29
CA GLN A 895 -8.72 -0.73 27.52
C GLN A 895 -9.94 -1.59 27.21
N ALA A 896 -10.78 -1.20 26.24
CA ALA A 896 -11.92 -2.00 25.82
C ALA A 896 -11.49 -3.37 25.27
N ALA A 897 -10.39 -3.43 24.51
CA ALA A 897 -9.82 -4.69 24.04
C ALA A 897 -9.26 -5.56 25.19
N LYS A 898 -8.64 -4.96 26.23
CA LYS A 898 -8.16 -5.66 27.43
C LYS A 898 -9.32 -6.30 28.18
N GLU A 899 -10.40 -5.57 28.40
CA GLU A 899 -11.59 -6.09 29.08
C GLU A 899 -12.27 -7.20 28.28
N ALA A 900 -12.42 -7.03 26.96
CA ALA A 900 -12.96 -8.08 26.08
C ALA A 900 -12.05 -9.33 26.03
N LEU A 901 -10.73 -9.16 26.08
CA LEU A 901 -9.76 -10.26 26.16
C LEU A 901 -9.86 -11.00 27.50
N GLN A 902 -9.95 -10.27 28.61
CA GLN A 902 -10.13 -10.83 29.96
C GLN A 902 -11.43 -11.64 30.04
N GLN A 903 -12.55 -11.06 29.59
CA GLN A 903 -13.86 -11.72 29.53
C GLN A 903 -13.84 -12.97 28.65
N ARG A 904 -13.34 -12.89 27.40
CA ARG A 904 -13.29 -14.03 26.45
C ARG A 904 -12.48 -15.21 26.97
N LEU A 905 -11.48 -14.95 27.82
CA LEU A 905 -10.57 -15.98 28.35
C LEU A 905 -10.87 -16.43 29.79
N GLY A 906 -11.85 -15.80 30.46
CA GLY A 906 -12.19 -16.09 31.85
C GLY A 906 -11.15 -15.60 32.87
N LEU A 907 -10.37 -14.59 32.50
CA LEU A 907 -9.47 -13.89 33.42
C LEU A 907 -10.26 -12.91 34.30
N LYS A 908 -9.69 -12.52 35.44
CA LYS A 908 -10.24 -11.45 36.27
C LYS A 908 -10.20 -10.12 35.52
N THR A 909 -11.35 -9.50 35.33
CA THR A 909 -11.44 -8.11 34.84
C THR A 909 -10.83 -7.17 35.86
N ALA A 910 -9.70 -6.54 35.52
CA ALA A 910 -8.93 -5.63 36.36
C ALA A 910 -7.89 -4.87 35.53
N ASP A 911 -7.58 -3.61 35.86
CA ASP A 911 -6.41 -2.96 35.27
C ASP A 911 -5.14 -3.50 35.94
N LEU A 912 -4.53 -4.46 35.23
CA LEU A 912 -3.24 -5.08 35.53
C LEU A 912 -2.45 -5.13 34.20
N PRO A 913 -1.10 -5.23 34.25
CA PRO A 913 -0.30 -5.38 33.05
C PRO A 913 -0.50 -6.78 32.46
N VAL A 914 -0.98 -6.84 31.22
CA VAL A 914 -1.21 -8.07 30.45
C VAL A 914 -0.05 -8.31 29.49
N VAL A 915 0.64 -9.44 29.65
CA VAL A 915 1.69 -9.90 28.72
C VAL A 915 1.12 -10.94 27.76
N GLY A 916 1.03 -10.57 26.48
CA GLY A 916 0.64 -11.46 25.39
C GLY A 916 1.85 -12.19 24.76
N ILE A 917 1.64 -13.45 24.36
CA ILE A 917 2.65 -14.29 23.70
C ILE A 917 1.99 -15.00 22.52
N ILE A 918 2.25 -14.56 21.29
CA ILE A 918 1.69 -15.15 20.06
C ILE A 918 2.81 -15.77 19.24
N THR A 919 2.98 -17.11 19.29
CA THR A 919 4.11 -17.77 18.61
C THR A 919 3.96 -19.28 18.43
N ARG A 920 4.67 -19.87 17.46
CA ARG A 920 4.83 -21.34 17.35
C ARG A 920 5.76 -21.83 18.46
N LEU A 921 5.39 -22.87 19.18
CA LEU A 921 6.13 -23.32 20.37
C LEU A 921 7.32 -24.22 20.00
N THR A 922 8.34 -23.65 19.36
CA THR A 922 9.57 -24.35 18.93
C THR A 922 10.81 -23.87 19.69
N HIS A 923 11.90 -24.64 19.65
CA HIS A 923 13.17 -24.24 20.28
C HIS A 923 13.70 -22.88 19.79
N GLN A 924 13.52 -22.55 18.50
CA GLN A 924 13.82 -21.22 17.95
C GLN A 924 13.14 -20.10 18.73
N LYS A 925 11.87 -20.29 19.12
CA LYS A 925 11.02 -19.27 19.75
C LYS A 925 11.18 -19.20 21.28
N GLY A 926 12.27 -19.77 21.81
CA GLY A 926 12.65 -19.62 23.22
C GLY A 926 11.66 -20.26 24.19
N ILE A 927 11.16 -21.47 23.93
CA ILE A 927 10.15 -22.13 24.79
C ILE A 927 10.55 -22.26 26.28
N HIS A 928 11.84 -22.27 26.63
CA HIS A 928 12.27 -22.18 28.04
C HIS A 928 12.09 -20.76 28.59
N LEU A 929 12.48 -19.74 27.82
CA LEU A 929 12.29 -18.33 28.15
C LEU A 929 10.80 -17.95 28.30
N ILE A 930 9.93 -18.49 27.45
CA ILE A 930 8.47 -18.38 27.59
C ILE A 930 8.00 -18.93 28.94
N LYS A 931 8.44 -20.12 29.35
CA LYS A 931 8.08 -20.71 30.65
C LYS A 931 8.57 -19.87 31.83
N HIS A 932 9.76 -19.27 31.72
CA HIS A 932 10.29 -18.33 32.72
C HIS A 932 9.47 -17.03 32.78
N ALA A 933 9.17 -16.41 31.64
CA ALA A 933 8.38 -15.20 31.55
C ALA A 933 6.98 -15.36 32.15
N ILE A 934 6.26 -16.44 31.80
CA ILE A 934 4.94 -16.76 32.35
C ILE A 934 4.96 -16.74 33.88
N ARG A 935 5.98 -17.34 34.50
CA ARG A 935 6.14 -17.37 35.96
C ARG A 935 6.44 -15.98 36.53
N HIS A 936 7.35 -15.24 35.90
CA HIS A 936 7.81 -13.93 36.35
C HIS A 936 6.73 -12.85 36.27
N THR A 937 5.91 -12.86 35.22
CA THR A 937 4.75 -11.94 35.10
C THR A 937 3.76 -12.16 36.24
N LEU A 938 3.50 -13.41 36.63
CA LEU A 938 2.59 -13.73 37.75
C LEU A 938 3.21 -13.37 39.11
N GLU A 939 4.53 -13.50 39.27
CA GLU A 939 5.31 -13.02 40.42
C GLU A 939 5.30 -11.49 40.52
N ARG A 940 5.31 -10.77 39.38
CA ARG A 940 5.15 -9.31 39.27
C ARG A 940 3.70 -8.82 39.30
N ASN A 941 2.75 -9.67 39.70
CA ASN A 941 1.31 -9.39 39.80
C ASN A 941 0.59 -9.00 38.48
N GLY A 942 1.19 -9.31 37.33
CA GLY A 942 0.55 -9.15 36.02
C GLY A 942 -0.36 -10.34 35.65
N GLN A 943 -0.93 -10.26 34.44
CA GLN A 943 -1.64 -11.34 33.77
C GLN A 943 -0.87 -11.80 32.53
N VAL A 944 -1.10 -13.04 32.08
CA VAL A 944 -0.41 -13.61 30.92
C VAL A 944 -1.34 -14.43 30.01
N VAL A 945 -1.28 -14.12 28.72
CA VAL A 945 -2.05 -14.82 27.66
C VAL A 945 -1.08 -15.36 26.62
N LEU A 946 -1.14 -16.66 26.35
CA LEU A 946 -0.36 -17.32 25.30
C LEU A 946 -1.29 -17.91 24.25
N LEU A 947 -0.98 -17.69 22.98
CA LEU A 947 -1.62 -18.30 21.82
C LEU A 947 -0.58 -18.97 20.92
N GLY A 948 -0.72 -20.28 20.71
CA GLY A 948 0.09 -21.02 19.73
C GLY A 948 0.40 -22.47 20.10
N SER A 949 0.90 -23.23 19.13
CA SER A 949 0.97 -24.69 19.19
C SER A 949 2.35 -25.31 18.90
N ALA A 950 2.53 -26.51 19.46
CA ALA A 950 3.55 -27.55 19.26
C ALA A 950 3.51 -28.36 17.95
N PRO A 951 4.44 -28.21 16.98
CA PRO A 951 4.67 -29.23 15.97
C PRO A 951 5.23 -30.55 16.55
N ASP A 952 5.98 -30.47 17.66
CA ASP A 952 6.42 -31.64 18.43
C ASP A 952 5.38 -31.97 19.51
N PRO A 953 4.76 -33.16 19.50
CA PRO A 953 3.78 -33.57 20.51
C PRO A 953 4.32 -33.57 21.95
N ARG A 954 5.64 -33.70 22.15
CA ARG A 954 6.27 -33.60 23.48
C ARG A 954 6.18 -32.18 24.01
N ILE A 955 6.52 -31.19 23.18
CA ILE A 955 6.45 -29.78 23.54
C ILE A 955 4.99 -29.34 23.71
N GLN A 956 4.07 -29.82 22.85
CA GLN A 956 2.63 -29.60 23.04
C GLN A 956 2.15 -30.11 24.40
N ASN A 957 2.47 -31.36 24.77
CA ASN A 957 2.07 -31.95 26.04
C ASN A 957 2.69 -31.24 27.26
N ASP A 958 3.95 -30.80 27.15
CA ASP A 958 4.63 -29.97 28.15
C ASP A 958 3.85 -28.67 28.45
N PHE A 959 3.37 -27.99 27.40
CA PHE A 959 2.59 -26.77 27.54
C PHE A 959 1.15 -27.05 27.99
N VAL A 960 0.54 -28.18 27.61
CA VAL A 960 -0.77 -28.62 28.15
C VAL A 960 -0.67 -28.89 29.65
N ASN A 961 0.39 -29.55 30.12
CA ASN A 961 0.61 -29.78 31.55
C ASN A 961 0.79 -28.46 32.31
N LEU A 962 1.55 -27.51 31.75
CA LEU A 962 1.69 -26.16 32.32
C LEU A 962 0.36 -25.39 32.33
N ALA A 963 -0.45 -25.48 31.27
CA ALA A 963 -1.76 -24.84 31.20
C ALA A 963 -2.71 -25.38 32.28
N ASN A 964 -2.71 -26.70 32.52
CA ASN A 964 -3.48 -27.32 33.59
C ASN A 964 -3.01 -26.85 34.98
N GLN A 965 -1.70 -26.84 35.23
CA GLN A 965 -1.13 -26.35 36.50
C GLN A 965 -1.48 -24.88 36.77
N LEU A 966 -1.40 -24.03 35.74
CA LEU A 966 -1.75 -22.61 35.83
C LEU A 966 -3.25 -22.42 36.02
N HIS A 967 -4.11 -23.17 35.34
CA HIS A 967 -5.55 -23.08 35.54
C HIS A 967 -5.98 -23.40 36.98
N SER A 968 -5.33 -24.37 37.64
CA SER A 968 -5.60 -24.72 39.04
C SER A 968 -5.00 -23.79 40.09
N SER A 969 -4.08 -22.87 39.74
CA SER A 969 -3.34 -22.05 40.71
C SER A 969 -3.38 -20.54 40.44
N HIS A 970 -3.64 -20.15 39.19
CA HIS A 970 -3.59 -18.80 38.63
C HIS A 970 -4.65 -18.65 37.52
N GLY A 971 -5.76 -19.39 37.59
CA GLY A 971 -6.76 -19.46 36.52
C GLY A 971 -7.45 -18.13 36.22
N ASP A 972 -7.37 -17.17 37.14
CA ASP A 972 -7.84 -15.79 37.04
C ASP A 972 -6.82 -14.83 36.39
N ARG A 973 -5.55 -15.25 36.25
CA ARG A 973 -4.44 -14.43 35.73
C ARG A 973 -3.65 -15.05 34.57
N ALA A 974 -3.82 -16.34 34.26
CA ALA A 974 -3.05 -17.03 33.23
C ALA A 974 -3.92 -17.89 32.30
N ARG A 975 -3.82 -17.67 30.98
CA ARG A 975 -4.49 -18.50 29.96
C ARG A 975 -3.55 -18.92 28.83
N LEU A 976 -3.52 -20.21 28.52
CA LEU A 976 -2.70 -20.81 27.46
C LEU A 976 -3.62 -21.47 26.41
N CYS A 977 -3.81 -20.80 25.28
CA CYS A 977 -4.60 -21.24 24.13
C CYS A 977 -3.70 -21.97 23.13
N LEU A 978 -3.62 -23.30 23.24
CA LEU A 978 -2.61 -24.11 22.55
C LEU A 978 -3.00 -24.54 21.12
N THR A 979 -3.65 -23.63 20.40
CA THR A 979 -4.29 -23.79 19.07
C THR A 979 -3.96 -22.60 18.16
N TYR A 980 -4.56 -22.58 16.96
CA TYR A 980 -4.65 -21.37 16.12
C TYR A 980 -6.05 -20.76 16.30
N ASP A 981 -6.13 -19.46 16.53
CA ASP A 981 -7.36 -18.67 16.64
C ASP A 981 -7.02 -17.23 16.17
N GLU A 982 -7.33 -16.95 14.91
CA GLU A 982 -7.02 -15.67 14.24
C GLU A 982 -7.75 -14.49 14.91
N PRO A 983 -9.09 -14.51 15.15
CA PRO A 983 -9.77 -13.49 15.93
C PRO A 983 -9.21 -13.29 17.36
N LEU A 984 -8.65 -14.33 18.00
CA LEU A 984 -8.00 -14.16 19.31
C LEU A 984 -6.63 -13.50 19.18
N SER A 985 -5.89 -13.73 18.09
CA SER A 985 -4.59 -13.08 17.88
C SER A 985 -4.72 -11.56 17.78
N HIS A 986 -5.70 -11.06 17.02
CA HIS A 986 -6.05 -9.64 16.94
C HIS A 986 -6.48 -9.07 18.30
N LEU A 987 -7.30 -9.81 19.06
CA LEU A 987 -7.73 -9.40 20.39
C LEU A 987 -6.58 -9.40 21.42
N ILE A 988 -5.57 -10.27 21.27
CA ILE A 988 -4.35 -10.24 22.10
C ILE A 988 -3.45 -9.07 21.69
N TYR A 989 -3.23 -8.82 20.40
CA TYR A 989 -2.42 -7.68 19.95
C TYR A 989 -3.00 -6.32 20.37
N SER A 990 -4.33 -6.19 20.45
CA SER A 990 -5.02 -5.00 20.94
C SER A 990 -5.12 -4.94 22.47
N GLY A 991 -5.54 -6.01 23.14
CA GLY A 991 -5.83 -6.03 24.58
C GLY A 991 -4.65 -6.30 25.52
N ALA A 992 -3.49 -6.72 25.00
CA ALA A 992 -2.26 -6.78 25.81
C ALA A 992 -1.64 -5.38 26.01
N ASP A 993 -0.93 -5.18 27.12
CA ASP A 993 -0.05 -4.02 27.29
C ASP A 993 1.32 -4.31 26.66
N PHE A 994 1.79 -5.56 26.77
CA PHE A 994 3.10 -6.03 26.30
C PHE A 994 2.99 -7.25 25.39
N ILE A 995 3.83 -7.34 24.36
CA ILE A 995 3.98 -8.54 23.53
C ILE A 995 5.40 -9.08 23.63
N LEU A 996 5.57 -10.26 24.22
CA LEU A 996 6.88 -10.86 24.46
C LEU A 996 7.32 -11.75 23.27
N VAL A 997 8.51 -11.48 22.73
CA VAL A 997 9.14 -12.25 21.65
C VAL A 997 10.55 -12.70 22.06
N PRO A 998 10.70 -13.78 22.84
CA PRO A 998 11.97 -14.17 23.46
C PRO A 998 12.74 -15.16 22.56
N SER A 999 12.83 -14.87 21.26
CA SER A 999 13.40 -15.79 20.27
C SER A 999 14.93 -15.95 20.40
N ILE A 1000 15.40 -17.18 20.26
CA ILE A 1000 16.82 -17.55 20.28
C ILE A 1000 17.54 -17.09 18.99
N PHE A 1001 16.81 -17.09 17.88
CA PHE A 1001 17.16 -16.38 16.65
C PHE A 1001 15.88 -16.02 15.91
N GLU A 1002 15.82 -14.83 15.31
CA GLU A 1002 14.65 -14.35 14.59
C GLU A 1002 15.06 -13.65 13.29
N PRO A 1003 14.92 -14.29 12.12
CA PRO A 1003 15.33 -13.70 10.85
C PRO A 1003 14.70 -12.34 10.58
N CYS A 1004 13.43 -12.14 10.97
CA CYS A 1004 12.79 -10.82 10.97
C CYS A 1004 11.89 -10.67 12.20
N GLY A 1005 10.88 -11.54 12.28
CA GLY A 1005 9.74 -11.37 13.18
C GLY A 1005 8.71 -10.39 12.57
N LEU A 1006 7.44 -10.76 12.64
CA LEU A 1006 6.31 -9.86 12.33
C LEU A 1006 5.53 -9.50 13.62
N THR A 1007 5.62 -10.35 14.65
CA THR A 1007 4.89 -10.22 15.92
C THR A 1007 5.15 -8.89 16.63
N GLN A 1008 6.38 -8.39 16.62
CA GLN A 1008 6.74 -7.10 17.21
C GLN A 1008 6.23 -5.91 16.38
N LEU A 1009 6.21 -6.03 15.05
CA LEU A 1009 5.67 -5.01 14.15
C LEU A 1009 4.14 -4.87 14.29
N ILE A 1010 3.44 -6.01 14.39
CA ILE A 1010 2.00 -6.06 14.65
C ILE A 1010 1.69 -5.54 16.05
N ALA A 1011 2.51 -5.88 17.07
CA ALA A 1011 2.33 -5.35 18.42
C ALA A 1011 2.36 -3.81 18.44
N MET A 1012 3.40 -3.20 17.84
CA MET A 1012 3.53 -1.75 17.72
C MET A 1012 2.34 -1.12 16.97
N ARG A 1013 1.90 -1.75 15.87
CA ARG A 1013 0.72 -1.29 15.10
C ARG A 1013 -0.59 -1.26 15.92
N TYR A 1014 -0.69 -2.05 16.98
CA TYR A 1014 -1.84 -2.09 17.91
C TYR A 1014 -1.54 -1.42 19.27
N GLY A 1015 -0.46 -0.64 19.38
CA GLY A 1015 -0.07 0.08 20.59
C GLY A 1015 0.41 -0.81 21.74
N SER A 1016 0.71 -2.08 21.47
CA SER A 1016 1.25 -3.02 22.45
C SER A 1016 2.78 -2.98 22.42
N ILE A 1017 3.41 -2.81 23.59
CA ILE A 1017 4.84 -2.55 23.65
C ILE A 1017 5.62 -3.87 23.49
N PRO A 1018 6.52 -3.99 22.50
CA PRO A 1018 7.29 -5.22 22.30
C PRO A 1018 8.35 -5.40 23.39
N VAL A 1019 8.45 -6.63 23.91
CA VAL A 1019 9.49 -7.06 24.85
C VAL A 1019 10.29 -8.19 24.19
N VAL A 1020 11.49 -7.90 23.71
CA VAL A 1020 12.20 -8.78 22.76
C VAL A 1020 13.60 -9.14 23.19
N ARG A 1021 14.12 -10.25 22.66
CA ARG A 1021 15.56 -10.53 22.71
C ARG A 1021 16.27 -9.82 21.55
N LYS A 1022 17.45 -9.23 21.79
CA LYS A 1022 18.30 -8.66 20.73
C LYS A 1022 18.87 -9.79 19.84
N THR A 1023 18.27 -9.99 18.67
CA THR A 1023 18.75 -10.89 17.60
C THR A 1023 18.00 -10.59 16.29
N GLY A 1024 18.70 -10.70 15.16
CA GLY A 1024 18.16 -10.51 13.82
C GLY A 1024 17.24 -9.29 13.70
N GLY A 1025 16.08 -9.47 13.07
CA GLY A 1025 15.15 -8.37 12.82
C GLY A 1025 14.46 -7.81 14.07
N LEU A 1026 14.47 -8.51 15.21
CA LEU A 1026 13.98 -7.95 16.48
C LEU A 1026 14.86 -6.80 16.95
N TYR A 1027 16.18 -6.89 16.73
CA TYR A 1027 17.10 -5.79 17.02
C TYR A 1027 16.98 -4.66 15.99
N ASP A 1028 16.80 -4.97 14.70
CA ASP A 1028 16.61 -3.95 13.66
C ASP A 1028 15.32 -3.13 13.81
N THR A 1029 14.30 -3.65 14.52
CA THR A 1029 12.94 -3.05 14.56
C THR A 1029 12.51 -2.58 15.94
N VAL A 1030 13.11 -3.10 17.03
CA VAL A 1030 12.88 -2.63 18.39
C VAL A 1030 14.09 -1.86 18.91
N PHE A 1031 13.84 -0.63 19.34
CA PHE A 1031 14.79 0.29 19.95
C PHE A 1031 14.46 0.39 21.44
N ASP A 1032 15.41 0.02 22.29
CA ASP A 1032 15.27 0.02 23.74
C ASP A 1032 15.13 1.43 24.31
N VAL A 1033 14.04 1.65 25.05
CA VAL A 1033 13.70 2.95 25.67
C VAL A 1033 14.76 3.54 26.60
N ASP A 1034 15.64 2.71 27.17
CA ASP A 1034 16.68 3.17 28.12
C ASP A 1034 18.09 3.21 27.49
N HIS A 1035 18.28 2.72 26.26
CA HIS A 1035 19.63 2.44 25.71
C HIS A 1035 19.85 2.72 24.22
N ASP A 1036 18.80 2.91 23.40
CA ASP A 1036 18.92 2.96 21.93
C ASP A 1036 18.49 4.32 21.31
N GLU A 1037 18.46 5.42 22.08
CA GLU A 1037 18.03 6.75 21.61
C GLU A 1037 18.76 7.21 20.33
N GLU A 1038 20.10 7.20 20.33
CA GLU A 1038 20.93 7.52 19.15
C GLU A 1038 20.65 6.59 17.96
N ARG A 1039 20.32 5.31 18.23
CA ARG A 1039 20.06 4.29 17.21
C ARG A 1039 18.67 4.47 16.58
N ALA A 1040 17.72 5.00 17.34
CA ALA A 1040 16.37 5.34 16.89
C ALA A 1040 16.39 6.64 16.04
N ASP A 1041 17.07 7.68 16.51
CA ASP A 1041 17.23 8.95 15.77
C ASP A 1041 17.94 8.74 14.43
N ALA A 1042 18.98 7.88 14.39
CA ALA A 1042 19.64 7.47 13.15
C ALA A 1042 18.74 6.72 12.15
N GLN A 1043 17.51 6.33 12.53
CA GLN A 1043 16.46 5.80 11.64
C GLN A 1043 15.25 6.75 11.49
N GLY A 1044 15.28 7.92 12.13
CA GLY A 1044 14.19 8.90 12.14
C GLY A 1044 12.97 8.46 12.94
N VAL A 1045 13.16 7.67 14.00
CA VAL A 1045 12.10 7.17 14.89
C VAL A 1045 12.46 7.38 16.36
N GLU A 1046 11.47 7.28 17.24
CA GLU A 1046 11.67 7.29 18.69
C GLU A 1046 11.89 5.86 19.23
N PRO A 1047 12.52 5.68 20.41
CA PRO A 1047 12.55 4.39 21.11
C PRO A 1047 11.14 3.81 21.30
N ASN A 1048 11.00 2.48 21.16
CA ASN A 1048 9.69 1.85 20.93
C ASN A 1048 9.45 0.53 21.71
N GLY A 1049 10.38 0.07 22.55
CA GLY A 1049 10.15 -1.13 23.34
C GLY A 1049 11.23 -1.47 24.36
N PHE A 1050 11.15 -2.68 24.89
CA PHE A 1050 12.10 -3.21 25.88
C PHE A 1050 12.86 -4.40 25.28
N SER A 1051 14.18 -4.41 25.43
CA SER A 1051 15.06 -5.46 24.91
C SER A 1051 15.85 -6.16 26.02
N PHE A 1052 16.38 -7.34 25.70
CA PHE A 1052 17.38 -8.01 26.54
C PHE A 1052 18.42 -8.78 25.73
N ASP A 1053 19.59 -8.90 26.36
CA ASP A 1053 20.71 -9.74 25.96
C ASP A 1053 20.70 -11.08 26.71
N GLY A 1054 21.54 -12.02 26.27
CA GLY A 1054 21.57 -13.39 26.82
C GLY A 1054 20.43 -14.28 26.31
N ALA A 1055 20.47 -15.58 26.62
CA ALA A 1055 19.50 -16.59 26.15
C ALA A 1055 18.93 -17.41 27.33
N ASP A 1056 18.89 -16.76 28.49
CA ASP A 1056 18.60 -17.31 29.81
C ASP A 1056 17.48 -16.52 30.52
N ALA A 1057 17.11 -16.98 31.71
CA ALA A 1057 16.03 -16.38 32.49
C ALA A 1057 16.34 -14.97 33.00
N ALA A 1058 17.61 -14.62 33.28
CA ALA A 1058 17.96 -13.34 33.86
C ALA A 1058 17.77 -12.19 32.87
N GLY A 1059 18.11 -12.39 31.59
CA GLY A 1059 17.83 -11.43 30.52
C GLY A 1059 16.32 -11.15 30.37
N VAL A 1060 15.50 -12.21 30.35
CA VAL A 1060 14.02 -12.10 30.29
C VAL A 1060 13.48 -11.35 31.50
N TYR A 1061 13.96 -11.68 32.71
CA TYR A 1061 13.52 -11.03 33.94
C TYR A 1061 13.94 -9.55 33.99
N TYR A 1062 15.10 -9.19 33.43
CA TYR A 1062 15.55 -7.81 33.32
C TYR A 1062 14.60 -6.97 32.47
N ALA A 1063 14.29 -7.38 31.23
CA ALA A 1063 13.37 -6.64 30.37
C ALA A 1063 11.94 -6.60 30.93
N LEU A 1064 11.40 -7.72 31.42
CA LEU A 1064 10.07 -7.74 32.04
C LEU A 1064 10.01 -6.89 33.33
N ASN A 1065 11.10 -6.78 34.09
CA ASN A 1065 11.13 -5.92 35.26
C ASN A 1065 11.04 -4.44 34.88
N ARG A 1066 11.78 -3.99 33.86
CA ARG A 1066 11.71 -2.60 33.37
C ARG A 1066 10.33 -2.30 32.80
N ALA A 1067 9.85 -3.15 31.89
CA ALA A 1067 8.54 -3.05 31.26
C ALA A 1067 7.39 -2.95 32.28
N ILE A 1068 7.29 -3.91 33.21
CA ILE A 1068 6.19 -3.94 34.19
C ILE A 1068 6.31 -2.81 35.23
N SER A 1069 7.52 -2.41 35.61
CA SER A 1069 7.70 -1.23 36.47
C SER A 1069 7.23 0.05 35.77
N ALA A 1070 7.65 0.31 34.53
CA ALA A 1070 7.22 1.50 33.78
C ALA A 1070 5.69 1.57 33.59
N TRP A 1071 5.00 0.42 33.53
CA TRP A 1071 3.54 0.36 33.51
C TRP A 1071 2.90 0.83 34.83
N PHE A 1072 3.41 0.38 35.99
CA PHE A 1072 2.89 0.76 37.30
C PHE A 1072 3.31 2.16 37.74
N ASP A 1073 4.59 2.49 37.53
CA ASP A 1073 5.27 3.66 38.09
C ASP A 1073 5.24 4.88 37.15
N GLY A 1074 4.93 4.68 35.86
CA GLY A 1074 5.06 5.69 34.80
C GLY A 1074 3.92 5.66 33.77
N ARG A 1075 2.68 5.43 34.20
CA ARG A 1075 1.52 5.15 33.34
C ARG A 1075 1.28 6.17 32.22
N ASP A 1076 1.47 7.47 32.46
CA ASP A 1076 1.27 8.50 31.43
C ASP A 1076 2.34 8.46 30.33
N TRP A 1077 3.60 8.20 30.71
CA TRP A 1077 4.69 7.96 29.78
C TRP A 1077 4.44 6.66 28.99
N PHE A 1078 3.97 5.60 29.66
CA PHE A 1078 3.63 4.33 29.01
C PHE A 1078 2.50 4.50 27.98
N ASN A 1079 1.43 5.24 28.33
CA ASN A 1079 0.35 5.57 27.42
C ASN A 1079 0.84 6.43 26.23
N SER A 1080 1.81 7.32 26.47
CA SER A 1080 2.48 8.09 25.41
C SER A 1080 3.30 7.20 24.48
N LEU A 1081 4.03 6.21 25.03
CA LEU A 1081 4.75 5.20 24.25
C LEU A 1081 3.80 4.37 23.38
N CYS A 1082 2.64 3.94 23.92
CA CYS A 1082 1.60 3.25 23.16
C CYS A 1082 1.12 4.07 21.94
N LYS A 1083 1.08 5.41 22.04
CA LYS A 1083 0.81 6.31 20.92
C LYS A 1083 1.98 6.34 19.93
N THR A 1084 3.21 6.62 20.41
CA THR A 1084 4.43 6.65 19.58
C THR A 1084 4.58 5.40 18.72
N VAL A 1085 4.41 4.20 19.27
CA VAL A 1085 4.63 2.95 18.50
C VAL A 1085 3.57 2.71 17.41
N MET A 1086 2.36 3.25 17.55
CA MET A 1086 1.33 3.21 16.50
C MET A 1086 1.59 4.21 15.36
N GLU A 1087 2.32 5.30 15.65
CA GLU A 1087 2.65 6.34 14.67
C GLU A 1087 3.94 6.04 13.89
N GLN A 1088 4.72 5.05 14.30
CA GLN A 1088 5.83 4.51 13.52
C GLN A 1088 5.32 3.65 12.37
N ASP A 1089 5.86 3.84 11.16
CA ASP A 1089 5.49 2.99 10.03
C ASP A 1089 6.34 1.72 9.96
N TRP A 1090 5.63 0.59 9.96
CA TRP A 1090 6.18 -0.75 9.77
C TRP A 1090 5.55 -1.45 8.55
N SER A 1091 4.93 -0.68 7.65
CA SER A 1091 4.36 -1.18 6.39
C SER A 1091 5.42 -1.64 5.38
N TRP A 1092 4.94 -2.09 4.22
CA TRP A 1092 5.80 -2.33 3.05
C TRP A 1092 6.26 -1.07 2.31
N ASN A 1093 5.84 0.15 2.68
CA ASN A 1093 6.17 1.38 1.95
C ASN A 1093 7.68 1.63 1.79
N LYS A 1094 8.49 1.43 2.86
CA LYS A 1094 9.96 1.51 2.78
C LYS A 1094 10.59 0.21 2.24
N PRO A 1095 10.31 -0.99 2.79
CA PRO A 1095 10.88 -2.24 2.29
C PRO A 1095 10.67 -2.52 0.79
N ALA A 1096 9.53 -2.13 0.22
CA ALA A 1096 9.29 -2.30 -1.21
C ALA A 1096 10.24 -1.44 -2.06
N LEU A 1097 10.60 -0.23 -1.62
CA LEU A 1097 11.62 0.58 -2.29
C LEU A 1097 13.00 -0.09 -2.24
N ASP A 1098 13.40 -0.61 -1.07
CA ASP A 1098 14.67 -1.33 -0.89
C ASP A 1098 14.74 -2.59 -1.80
N TYR A 1099 13.65 -3.37 -1.89
CA TYR A 1099 13.54 -4.49 -2.84
C TYR A 1099 13.57 -4.04 -4.30
N MET A 1100 12.93 -2.92 -4.63
CA MET A 1100 12.93 -2.35 -5.98
C MET A 1100 14.33 -1.91 -6.42
N GLU A 1101 15.14 -1.33 -5.52
CA GLU A 1101 16.54 -1.05 -5.82
C GLU A 1101 17.38 -2.33 -5.98
N LEU A 1102 17.12 -3.37 -5.16
CA LEU A 1102 17.79 -4.68 -5.32
C LEU A 1102 17.49 -5.32 -6.68
N TYR A 1103 16.26 -5.21 -7.18
CA TYR A 1103 15.87 -5.65 -8.52
C TYR A 1103 16.61 -4.87 -9.63
N ARG A 1104 16.78 -3.56 -9.48
CA ARG A 1104 17.52 -2.73 -10.46
C ARG A 1104 19.02 -3.06 -10.45
N ALA A 1105 19.62 -3.22 -9.27
CA ALA A 1105 21.01 -3.65 -9.12
C ALA A 1105 21.27 -5.02 -9.79
N ALA A 1106 20.32 -5.97 -9.70
CA ALA A 1106 20.41 -7.26 -10.39
C ALA A 1106 20.41 -7.16 -11.93
N ARG A 1107 19.78 -6.11 -12.52
CA ARG A 1107 19.75 -5.90 -13.98
C ARG A 1107 21.04 -5.25 -14.51
N LYS A 1108 21.70 -4.41 -13.70
CA LYS A 1108 22.84 -3.55 -14.10
C LYS A 1108 24.11 -4.32 -14.53
N GLU A 1109 24.42 -5.45 -13.90
CA GLU A 1109 25.76 -6.07 -13.94
C GLU A 1109 26.27 -6.56 -15.32
N LYS A 1110 25.43 -6.61 -16.38
CA LYS A 1110 25.86 -7.04 -17.72
C LYS A 1110 26.09 -5.93 -18.75
N GLU A 1111 25.83 -4.66 -18.44
CA GLU A 1111 26.17 -3.57 -19.37
C GLU A 1111 27.64 -3.13 -19.30
N THR A 1112 28.31 -3.31 -18.16
CA THR A 1112 29.68 -2.83 -17.94
C THR A 1112 30.75 -3.70 -18.59
N GLU A 1113 30.60 -5.04 -18.57
CA GLU A 1113 31.57 -5.95 -19.22
C GLU A 1113 31.67 -5.72 -20.73
N ASN A 1114 30.56 -5.36 -21.39
CA ASN A 1114 30.51 -5.09 -22.84
C ASN A 1114 30.88 -3.64 -23.22
N LYS A 1115 31.21 -2.77 -22.26
CA LYS A 1115 31.58 -1.36 -22.50
C LYS A 1115 33.07 -1.05 -22.28
N GLN A 1116 33.87 -2.01 -21.80
CA GLN A 1116 35.34 -1.87 -21.70
C GLN A 1116 36.12 -2.30 -22.95
N VAL A 1117 35.44 -2.73 -24.01
CA VAL A 1117 36.03 -2.97 -25.34
C VAL A 1117 35.29 -2.10 -26.36
N TRP A 1118 36.03 -1.49 -27.30
CA TRP A 1118 35.54 -0.57 -28.35
C TRP A 1118 35.21 0.87 -27.92
N VAL A 1119 36.20 1.58 -27.37
CA VAL A 1119 36.39 3.00 -27.70
C VAL A 1119 37.55 3.12 -28.68
N CYS A 1120 37.29 2.88 -29.97
CA CYS A 1120 38.21 3.27 -31.05
C CYS A 1120 37.48 3.43 -32.40
N SER A 1121 37.43 4.68 -32.87
CA SER A 1121 37.29 5.12 -34.27
C SER A 1121 36.09 4.66 -35.13
N SER A 1122 35.18 5.63 -35.35
CA SER A 1122 34.83 6.15 -36.69
C SER A 1122 34.04 5.33 -37.72
N TYR A 1123 32.91 5.93 -38.15
CA TYR A 1123 32.34 5.88 -39.52
C TYR A 1123 32.04 4.51 -40.16
N LYS A 1124 30.75 4.12 -40.19
CA LYS A 1124 29.93 4.18 -41.43
C LYS A 1124 28.43 3.89 -41.23
N TYR A 1125 27.63 4.49 -42.10
CA TYR A 1125 26.18 4.27 -42.27
C TYR A 1125 25.95 3.45 -43.56
N LEU A 1126 24.80 2.75 -43.66
CA LEU A 1126 24.36 1.86 -44.77
C LEU A 1126 25.25 0.64 -45.09
N GLN A 1127 24.66 -0.57 -45.08
CA GLN A 1127 24.19 -1.20 -46.34
C GLN A 1127 23.39 -2.52 -46.15
N ILE A 1128 22.39 -2.70 -47.04
CA ILE A 1128 21.93 -3.96 -47.67
C ILE A 1128 21.05 -4.96 -46.86
N LYS A 1129 19.89 -5.28 -47.46
CA LYS A 1129 19.01 -6.45 -47.20
C LYS A 1129 19.48 -7.65 -48.05
N GLN A 1130 18.92 -8.86 -47.81
CA GLN A 1130 19.35 -10.19 -48.32
C GLN A 1130 20.38 -10.81 -47.36
N ILE A 1131 20.39 -12.13 -47.09
CA ILE A 1131 20.01 -13.27 -47.96
C ILE A 1131 18.97 -14.20 -47.30
N LEU A 1132 18.07 -14.76 -48.11
CA LEU A 1132 17.27 -15.97 -47.83
C LEU A 1132 17.99 -17.19 -48.47
N PHE A 1133 17.71 -18.40 -47.96
CA PHE A 1133 18.17 -19.74 -48.41
C PHE A 1133 19.48 -20.29 -47.82
N GLY A 1134 19.41 -21.56 -47.39
CA GLY A 1134 20.55 -22.49 -47.14
C GLY A 1134 21.30 -22.26 -45.82
N TRP A 1135 21.47 -23.23 -44.93
CA TRP A 1135 21.26 -24.68 -44.97
C TRP A 1135 20.61 -25.20 -43.68
#